data_AF-A0A166HCE6-F1
#
_entry.id   AF-A0A166HCE6-F1
#
_cell.length_a   1.000
_cell.length_b   1.000
_cell.length_c   1.000
_cell.angle_alpha   90.00
_cell.angle_beta   90.00
_cell.angle_gamma   90.00
#
_symmetry.space_group_name_H-M   'P 1'
#
loop_
_entity.id
_entity.type
_entity.pdbx_description
1 polymer ?
#
loop_
_entity_poly.entity_id
_entity_poly.type
_entity_poly.pdbx_seq_one_letter_code
_entity_poly.pdbx_strand_id
1 'polypeptide(L)'
;MPRASNSGALRTAVRVVVIGDRGTGKSSLISAAASESFPENVPSVLPPTRLPADYYPDGVPVIIVDTSSSIQNKSRVAEELQRADAVVITYACDQRETLTRLSTFWLLELRRLEVKVPVIIVGCKLDMRDEGYHISLEEVMAPIMQRFREIETCIECSAANLVQVPEVFYYAQRAVLHPTAPLFDQETQTLKPRCVRALKRIFILCDGDEDDALNDAELNDFQVKCFNAPLQPAEIVGVKKVVQEKVPEGVNDFGLTLTGFLFLHALFIEKGRLETIWTVLRKFGYNDEIKLRDEYISIPLKRAPDQSVELTGEAMEFLKGVFSMFDNDNDGALRYSELDDLFSTAPESPWEESPYKDAVERTALDHLSLSGFLSEWDFMTLVDPARSLANLIYLGYNGDPASALHLTQRRLLDRKKKQTERNVFKCLVFGPKKAGKTALLNSFIGRPYSEHYFPTSAGSYAVNRVDRLRGNKKTLILQEIPEDGAKKFLSSRESLAATDVAVFLYDSSDEYSMKRAAELLVLVARRGEESGFGVPCLFIAAKDDLDSYPMAIKDSEMICQDMGIHAPISVSVKDGDMNNLFYRIVNAAEQPHIGVPETEIGKYKKRHRQILNHSLVFVSVSAAVTVVALAAYRAYAARKNASG
;
A
#
# COMPACT_ATOMS: atom_id res chain seq x y z
N MET A 1 2.94 -15.18 -4.19
CA MET A 1 2.47 -14.17 -3.23
C MET A 1 3.51 -14.07 -2.14
N PRO A 2 4.29 -12.97 -2.05
CA PRO A 2 5.08 -12.69 -0.87
C PRO A 2 4.12 -12.43 0.29
N ARG A 3 4.38 -13.00 1.46
CA ARG A 3 3.59 -12.73 2.67
C ARG A 3 3.69 -11.23 2.98
N ALA A 4 2.54 -10.60 3.20
CA ALA A 4 2.49 -9.34 3.92
C ALA A 4 3.24 -9.53 5.24
N SER A 5 4.23 -8.68 5.51
CA SER A 5 4.83 -8.57 6.82
C SER A 5 3.70 -8.28 7.81
N ASN A 6 3.55 -9.15 8.80
CA ASN A 6 2.55 -8.99 9.86
C ASN A 6 3.08 -7.94 10.85
N SER A 7 3.38 -6.72 10.39
CA SER A 7 4.10 -5.68 11.13
C SER A 7 3.21 -4.83 12.05
N GLY A 8 1.93 -5.19 12.20
CA GLY A 8 0.97 -4.48 13.05
C GLY A 8 0.61 -5.15 14.38
N ALA A 9 1.07 -6.39 14.66
CA ALA A 9 0.81 -7.05 15.94
C ALA A 9 2.04 -6.93 16.85
N LEU A 10 1.82 -6.56 18.12
CA LEU A 10 2.86 -6.64 19.16
C LEU A 10 3.49 -8.05 19.10
N ARG A 11 4.78 -8.14 18.76
CA ARG A 11 5.45 -9.43 18.57
C ARG A 11 5.34 -10.25 19.86
N THR A 12 4.81 -11.46 19.77
CA THR A 12 4.57 -12.34 20.93
C THR A 12 5.82 -13.03 21.44
N ALA A 13 6.85 -13.14 20.61
CA ALA A 13 8.19 -13.61 20.92
C ALA A 13 9.17 -13.19 19.81
N VAL A 14 10.47 -13.17 20.10
CA VAL A 14 11.54 -13.04 19.10
C VAL A 14 12.23 -14.39 18.92
N ARG A 15 12.24 -14.92 17.70
CA ARG A 15 12.89 -16.20 17.37
C ARG A 15 14.32 -16.00 16.88
N VAL A 16 15.29 -16.40 17.70
CA VAL A 16 16.73 -16.28 17.42
C VAL A 16 17.28 -17.63 16.98
N VAL A 17 17.94 -17.69 15.82
CA VAL A 17 18.58 -18.91 15.33
C VAL A 17 20.09 -18.81 15.53
N VAL A 18 20.68 -19.79 16.22
CA VAL A 18 22.11 -19.81 16.53
C VAL A 18 22.82 -20.75 15.54
N ILE A 19 23.71 -20.20 14.73
CA ILE A 19 24.52 -20.92 13.73
C ILE A 19 26.02 -20.74 14.00
N GLY A 20 26.85 -21.53 13.31
CA GLY A 20 28.29 -21.52 13.47
C GLY A 20 28.89 -22.90 13.31
N ASP A 21 30.21 -22.94 13.16
CA ASP A 21 30.94 -24.18 12.92
C ASP A 21 30.86 -25.16 14.10
N ARG A 22 31.30 -26.40 13.87
CA ARG A 22 31.35 -27.39 14.94
C ARG A 22 32.36 -26.93 16.00
N GLY A 23 31.97 -27.00 17.27
CA GLY A 23 32.87 -26.68 18.39
C GLY A 23 33.00 -25.19 18.70
N THR A 24 32.21 -24.31 18.09
CA THR A 24 32.19 -22.87 18.39
C THR A 24 31.49 -22.53 19.70
N GLY A 25 30.79 -23.45 20.37
CA GLY A 25 30.16 -23.19 21.67
C GLY A 25 28.67 -22.82 21.63
N LYS A 26 27.97 -23.00 20.50
CA LYS A 26 26.51 -22.74 20.35
C LYS A 26 25.66 -23.27 21.50
N SER A 27 25.66 -24.59 21.70
CA SER A 27 24.81 -25.24 22.70
C SER A 27 25.20 -24.83 24.13
N SER A 28 26.49 -24.63 24.39
CA SER A 28 26.99 -24.16 25.69
C SER A 28 26.53 -22.74 26.00
N LEU A 29 26.57 -21.84 25.01
CA LEU A 29 26.06 -20.47 25.12
C LEU A 29 24.56 -20.45 25.46
N ILE A 30 23.77 -21.25 24.74
CA ILE A 30 22.31 -21.34 24.95
C ILE A 30 22.01 -21.93 26.32
N SER A 31 22.71 -23.00 26.71
CA SER A 31 22.51 -23.64 28.01
C SER A 31 22.88 -22.71 29.16
N ALA A 32 23.98 -21.97 29.03
CA ALA A 32 24.41 -21.01 30.03
C ALA A 32 23.40 -19.85 30.17
N ALA A 33 22.86 -19.34 29.06
CA ALA A 33 21.84 -18.31 29.10
C ALA A 33 20.52 -18.76 29.75
N ALA A 34 20.15 -20.03 29.60
CA ALA A 34 18.91 -20.57 30.13
C ALA A 34 18.99 -21.05 31.58
N SER A 35 20.17 -21.49 32.03
CA SER A 35 20.36 -22.09 33.36
C SER A 35 21.20 -21.24 34.30
N GLU A 36 21.73 -20.10 33.83
CA GLU A 36 22.63 -19.21 34.57
C GLU A 36 23.85 -19.95 35.18
N SER A 37 24.25 -21.05 34.53
CA SER A 37 25.34 -21.92 34.96
C SER A 37 25.99 -22.63 33.77
N PHE A 38 27.23 -23.08 33.91
CA PHE A 38 27.92 -23.85 32.88
C PHE A 38 27.84 -25.36 33.17
N PRO A 39 26.95 -26.12 32.49
CA PRO A 39 26.85 -27.55 32.72
C PRO A 39 28.03 -28.34 32.12
N GLU A 40 28.49 -29.35 32.85
CA GLU A 40 29.62 -30.21 32.43
C GLU A 40 29.32 -31.00 31.13
N ASN A 41 28.06 -31.36 30.90
CA ASN A 41 27.64 -32.17 29.75
C ASN A 41 26.52 -31.49 28.97
N VAL A 42 26.87 -30.90 27.82
CA VAL A 42 25.93 -30.22 26.92
C VAL A 42 25.66 -31.10 25.68
N PRO A 43 24.39 -31.41 25.35
CA PRO A 43 24.04 -32.08 24.09
C PRO A 43 24.53 -31.31 22.86
N SER A 44 24.78 -32.02 21.75
CA SER A 44 25.30 -31.38 20.52
C SER A 44 24.33 -30.41 19.84
N VAL A 45 23.03 -30.55 20.12
CA VAL A 45 21.95 -29.66 19.68
C VAL A 45 20.88 -29.67 20.77
N LEU A 46 20.47 -28.51 21.26
CA LEU A 46 19.39 -28.36 22.23
C LEU A 46 18.01 -28.30 21.56
N PRO A 47 16.94 -28.72 22.26
CA PRO A 47 15.58 -28.38 21.82
C PRO A 47 15.35 -26.86 21.84
N PRO A 48 14.30 -26.33 21.17
CA PRO A 48 13.99 -24.91 21.22
C PRO A 48 13.88 -24.42 22.67
N THR A 49 14.72 -23.45 23.02
CA THR A 49 14.85 -22.92 24.38
C THR A 49 14.12 -21.60 24.47
N ARG A 50 13.24 -21.42 25.46
CA ARG A 50 12.51 -20.17 25.67
C ARG A 50 13.11 -19.41 26.85
N LEU A 51 13.68 -18.24 26.59
CA LEU A 51 14.04 -17.28 27.62
C LEU A 51 12.80 -16.45 27.97
N PRO A 52 12.41 -16.39 29.26
CA PRO A 52 11.24 -15.65 29.72
C PRO A 52 11.27 -14.15 29.40
N ALA A 53 10.10 -13.51 29.44
CA ALA A 53 9.96 -12.11 29.02
C ALA A 53 10.47 -11.11 30.06
N ASP A 54 10.42 -11.50 31.33
CA ASP A 54 10.94 -10.78 32.51
C ASP A 54 12.46 -10.63 32.51
N TYR A 55 13.17 -11.35 31.64
CA TYR A 55 14.61 -11.19 31.43
C TYR A 55 14.93 -9.96 30.59
N TYR A 56 13.92 -9.32 29.97
CA TYR A 56 14.10 -8.28 28.98
C TYR A 56 13.29 -7.01 29.30
N PRO A 57 13.87 -5.80 29.12
CA PRO A 57 13.17 -4.54 29.36
C PRO A 57 11.89 -4.36 28.54
N ASP A 58 11.88 -4.84 27.28
CA ASP A 58 10.73 -4.74 26.37
C ASP A 58 9.61 -5.74 26.71
N GLY A 59 9.81 -6.65 27.67
CA GLY A 59 8.79 -7.63 28.09
C GLY A 59 8.40 -8.62 26.99
N VAL A 60 9.29 -8.88 26.02
CA VAL A 60 9.10 -9.87 24.96
C VAL A 60 9.99 -11.09 25.25
N PRO A 61 9.50 -12.33 25.16
CA PRO A 61 10.35 -13.52 25.35
C PRO A 61 11.20 -13.82 24.11
N VAL A 62 12.32 -14.50 24.31
CA VAL A 62 13.20 -14.96 23.21
C VAL A 62 13.09 -16.48 23.07
N ILE A 63 12.87 -16.96 21.83
CA ILE A 63 12.88 -18.38 21.48
C ILE A 63 14.17 -18.67 20.72
N ILE A 64 15.07 -19.40 21.33
CA ILE A 64 16.37 -19.74 20.76
C ILE A 64 16.31 -21.10 20.10
N VAL A 65 16.77 -21.16 18.85
CA VAL A 65 16.88 -22.39 18.06
C VAL A 65 18.36 -22.70 17.86
N ASP A 66 18.82 -23.74 18.55
CA ASP A 66 20.14 -24.33 18.34
C ASP A 66 20.17 -25.11 17.03
N THR A 67 21.28 -25.03 16.30
CA THR A 67 21.41 -25.69 14.99
C THR A 67 22.59 -26.64 14.94
N SER A 68 22.40 -27.76 14.24
CA SER A 68 23.47 -28.72 14.00
C SER A 68 24.46 -28.20 12.96
N SER A 69 25.76 -28.36 13.23
CA SER A 69 26.82 -28.14 12.23
C SER A 69 27.01 -29.31 11.27
N SER A 70 26.19 -30.37 11.34
CA SER A 70 26.31 -31.54 10.46
C SER A 70 25.78 -31.27 9.05
N ILE A 71 26.48 -31.76 8.03
CA ILE A 71 26.10 -31.60 6.61
C ILE A 71 24.70 -32.17 6.32
N GLN A 72 24.32 -33.26 6.98
CA GLN A 72 23.01 -33.92 6.79
C GLN A 72 21.82 -33.04 7.21
N ASN A 73 22.05 -32.06 8.10
CA ASN A 73 21.01 -31.15 8.60
C ASN A 73 20.96 -29.83 7.83
N LYS A 74 21.71 -29.67 6.73
CA LYS A 74 21.82 -28.39 6.00
C LYS A 74 20.46 -27.85 5.52
N SER A 75 19.57 -28.72 5.03
CA SER A 75 18.22 -28.34 4.60
C SER A 75 17.40 -27.78 5.77
N ARG A 76 17.43 -28.47 6.91
CA ARG A 76 16.73 -28.04 8.13
C ARG A 76 17.25 -26.70 8.63
N VAL A 77 18.56 -26.48 8.64
CA VAL A 77 19.15 -25.18 9.04
C VAL A 77 18.65 -24.06 8.13
N ALA A 78 18.57 -24.29 6.81
CA ALA A 78 18.02 -23.30 5.88
C ALA A 78 16.54 -22.97 6.19
N GLU A 79 15.72 -23.97 6.52
CA GLU A 79 14.33 -23.75 6.94
C GLU A 79 14.24 -22.96 8.25
N GLU A 80 15.07 -23.28 9.25
CA GLU A 80 15.08 -22.55 10.52
C GLU A 80 15.54 -21.09 10.32
N LEU A 81 16.52 -20.85 9.45
CA LEU A 81 17.01 -19.50 9.11
C LEU A 81 15.96 -18.66 8.37
N GLN A 82 15.19 -19.25 7.45
CA GLN A 82 14.08 -18.55 6.77
C GLN A 82 12.96 -18.12 7.72
N ARG A 83 12.88 -18.73 8.91
CA ARG A 83 11.90 -18.41 9.96
C ARG A 83 12.51 -17.60 11.10
N ALA A 84 13.78 -17.19 10.98
CA ALA A 84 14.45 -16.41 12.01
C ALA A 84 13.89 -14.99 12.06
N ASP A 85 13.84 -14.41 13.25
CA ASP A 85 13.68 -12.97 13.45
C ASP A 85 15.05 -12.29 13.65
N ALA A 86 16.03 -13.02 14.19
CA ALA A 86 17.45 -12.66 14.25
C ALA A 86 18.33 -13.90 14.14
N VAL A 87 19.57 -13.69 13.70
CA VAL A 87 20.58 -14.76 13.58
C VAL A 87 21.78 -14.44 14.47
N VAL A 88 22.17 -15.40 15.30
CA VAL A 88 23.43 -15.37 16.05
C VAL A 88 24.44 -16.26 15.34
N ILE A 89 25.57 -15.71 14.90
CA ILE A 89 26.65 -16.49 14.28
C ILE A 89 27.81 -16.60 15.26
N THR A 90 28.12 -17.82 15.66
CA THR A 90 29.19 -18.11 16.62
C THR A 90 30.51 -18.43 15.93
N TYR A 91 31.61 -17.89 16.47
CA TYR A 91 32.97 -18.35 16.26
C TYR A 91 33.62 -18.66 17.61
N ALA A 92 34.72 -19.41 17.62
CA ALA A 92 35.46 -19.73 18.84
C ALA A 92 36.69 -18.82 18.95
N CYS A 93 36.87 -18.13 20.07
CA CYS A 93 38.02 -17.25 20.32
C CYS A 93 39.36 -18.01 20.34
N ASP A 94 39.32 -19.32 20.60
CA ASP A 94 40.44 -20.26 20.55
C ASP A 94 40.74 -20.80 19.14
N GLN A 95 39.90 -20.52 18.12
CA GLN A 95 39.99 -21.12 16.78
C GLN A 95 39.79 -20.11 15.65
N ARG A 96 40.89 -19.61 15.08
CA ARG A 96 40.89 -18.56 14.05
C ARG A 96 40.15 -18.93 12.77
N GLU A 97 40.17 -20.20 12.39
CA GLU A 97 39.51 -20.68 11.17
C GLU A 97 38.00 -20.42 11.22
N THR A 98 37.39 -20.54 12.41
CA THR A 98 35.96 -20.29 12.61
C THR A 98 35.60 -18.81 12.43
N LEU A 99 36.52 -17.91 12.79
CA LEU A 99 36.40 -16.47 12.56
C LEU A 99 36.47 -16.13 11.06
N THR A 100 37.43 -16.72 10.34
CA THR A 100 37.54 -16.55 8.87
C THR A 100 36.29 -17.07 8.14
N ARG A 101 35.64 -18.12 8.68
CA ARG A 101 34.43 -18.72 8.11
C ARG A 101 33.17 -17.88 8.26
N LEU A 102 33.18 -16.84 9.10
CA LEU A 102 32.08 -15.87 9.16
C LEU A 102 31.85 -15.21 7.80
N SER A 103 32.87 -14.58 7.23
CA SER A 103 32.79 -13.81 5.98
C SER A 103 32.92 -14.66 4.71
N THR A 104 33.56 -15.82 4.80
CA THR A 104 33.77 -16.72 3.64
C THR A 104 32.68 -17.76 3.47
N PHE A 105 31.86 -18.03 4.49
CA PHE A 105 30.80 -19.03 4.42
C PHE A 105 29.48 -18.54 5.01
N TRP A 106 29.41 -18.28 6.32
CA TRP A 106 28.12 -18.10 7.01
C TRP A 106 27.34 -16.86 6.53
N LEU A 107 28.00 -15.71 6.43
CA LEU A 107 27.35 -14.48 5.95
C LEU A 107 26.96 -14.57 4.46
N LEU A 108 27.78 -15.24 3.63
CA LEU A 108 27.44 -15.48 2.22
C LEU A 108 26.27 -16.45 2.08
N GLU A 109 26.16 -17.44 2.95
CA GLU A 109 25.05 -18.41 2.96
C GLU A 109 23.74 -17.73 3.34
N LEU A 110 23.73 -16.80 4.32
CA LEU A 110 22.55 -15.99 4.65
C LEU A 110 22.05 -15.20 3.42
N ARG A 111 22.96 -14.55 2.71
CA ARG A 111 22.63 -13.83 1.46
C ARG A 111 22.11 -14.76 0.37
N ARG A 112 22.72 -15.94 0.20
CA ARG A 112 22.28 -16.97 -0.76
C ARG A 112 20.86 -17.47 -0.47
N LEU A 113 20.49 -17.54 0.80
CA LEU A 113 19.16 -17.93 1.27
C LEU A 113 18.16 -16.76 1.33
N GLU A 114 18.58 -15.55 0.95
CA GLU A 114 17.80 -14.31 1.03
C GLU A 114 17.26 -13.99 2.45
N VAL A 115 18.03 -14.36 3.48
CA VAL A 115 17.70 -14.10 4.88
C VAL A 115 18.06 -12.64 5.21
N LYS A 116 17.04 -11.79 5.40
CA LYS A 116 17.17 -10.34 5.61
C LYS A 116 16.83 -9.91 7.05
N VAL A 117 17.42 -10.61 8.02
CA VAL A 117 17.20 -10.34 9.46
C VAL A 117 18.50 -9.90 10.12
N PRO A 118 18.45 -9.16 11.24
CA PRO A 118 19.66 -8.71 11.92
C PRO A 118 20.55 -9.87 12.37
N VAL A 119 21.86 -9.65 12.27
CA VAL A 119 22.90 -10.62 12.59
C VAL A 119 23.73 -10.13 13.78
N ILE A 120 23.91 -11.00 14.77
CA ILE A 120 24.81 -10.80 15.91
C ILE A 120 25.98 -11.77 15.79
N ILE A 121 27.20 -11.24 15.73
CA ILE A 121 28.41 -12.07 15.71
C ILE A 121 28.88 -12.32 17.14
N VAL A 122 29.12 -13.58 17.49
CA VAL A 122 29.47 -13.97 18.85
C VAL A 122 30.76 -14.78 18.91
N GLY A 123 31.78 -14.21 19.54
CA GLY A 123 33.02 -14.91 19.90
C GLY A 123 32.84 -15.66 21.19
N CYS A 124 32.75 -16.98 21.14
CA CYS A 124 32.60 -17.83 22.32
C CYS A 124 33.96 -18.30 22.84
N LYS A 125 33.98 -18.82 24.07
CA LYS A 125 35.19 -19.32 24.76
C LYS A 125 36.26 -18.25 24.95
N LEU A 126 35.84 -17.05 25.33
CA LEU A 126 36.77 -15.96 25.65
C LEU A 126 37.80 -16.37 26.72
N ASP A 127 37.43 -17.28 27.63
CA ASP A 127 38.28 -17.88 28.67
C ASP A 127 39.42 -18.76 28.12
N MET A 128 39.32 -19.24 26.88
CA MET A 128 40.33 -20.08 26.23
C MET A 128 41.20 -19.30 25.23
N ARG A 129 41.08 -17.97 25.19
CA ARG A 129 41.90 -17.13 24.32
C ARG A 129 43.38 -17.23 24.71
N ASP A 130 44.23 -17.41 23.71
CA ASP A 130 45.69 -17.38 23.89
C ASP A 130 46.16 -15.95 24.19
N GLU A 131 46.80 -15.75 25.35
CA GLU A 131 47.34 -14.46 25.81
C GLU A 131 48.42 -13.90 24.86
N GLY A 132 49.09 -14.75 24.08
CA GLY A 132 50.09 -14.35 23.10
C GLY A 132 49.53 -13.65 21.85
N TYR A 133 48.19 -13.58 21.71
CA TYR A 133 47.52 -13.05 20.53
C TYR A 133 46.39 -12.08 20.89
N HIS A 134 46.77 -10.93 21.45
CA HIS A 134 45.88 -9.77 21.55
C HIS A 134 45.69 -9.12 20.16
N ILE A 135 44.70 -9.59 19.42
CA ILE A 135 44.16 -8.85 18.27
C ILE A 135 42.91 -8.12 18.76
N SER A 136 42.80 -6.82 18.50
CA SER A 136 41.60 -6.07 18.86
C SER A 136 40.40 -6.60 18.06
N LEU A 137 39.31 -6.92 18.76
CA LEU A 137 38.06 -7.34 18.11
C LEU A 137 37.59 -6.30 17.09
N GLU A 138 37.76 -5.02 17.42
CA GLU A 138 37.37 -3.89 16.59
C GLU A 138 38.15 -3.88 15.26
N GLU A 139 39.46 -4.12 15.30
CA GLU A 139 40.32 -4.15 14.10
C GLU A 139 39.92 -5.28 13.14
N VAL A 140 39.49 -6.43 13.65
CA VAL A 140 39.08 -7.57 12.81
C VAL A 140 37.63 -7.45 12.33
N MET A 141 36.73 -6.95 13.17
CA MET A 141 35.30 -6.87 12.84
C MET A 141 34.97 -5.68 11.95
N ALA A 142 35.66 -4.54 12.10
CA ALA A 142 35.39 -3.34 11.31
C ALA A 142 35.30 -3.59 9.79
N PRO A 143 36.28 -4.25 9.12
CA PRO A 143 36.18 -4.53 7.69
C PRO A 143 35.07 -5.52 7.33
N ILE A 144 34.71 -6.44 8.24
CA ILE A 144 33.61 -7.39 8.03
C ILE A 144 32.28 -6.66 8.10
N MET A 145 32.07 -5.81 9.11
CA MET A 145 30.83 -5.03 9.29
C MET A 145 30.60 -4.01 8.16
N GLN A 146 31.68 -3.43 7.62
CA GLN A 146 31.58 -2.58 6.42
C GLN A 146 31.08 -3.35 5.19
N ARG A 147 31.48 -4.61 5.04
CA ARG A 147 31.06 -5.48 3.92
C ARG A 147 29.68 -6.11 4.14
N PHE A 148 29.31 -6.36 5.39
CA PHE A 148 28.09 -7.06 5.79
C PHE A 148 27.26 -6.19 6.72
N ARG A 149 26.42 -5.33 6.12
CA ARG A 149 25.55 -4.36 6.79
C ARG A 149 24.44 -4.99 7.62
N GLU A 150 24.15 -6.27 7.39
CA GLU A 150 23.23 -7.05 8.21
C GLU A 150 23.76 -7.33 9.63
N ILE A 151 25.06 -7.10 9.89
CA ILE A 151 25.66 -7.24 11.22
C ILE A 151 25.36 -6.00 12.05
N GLU A 152 24.64 -6.19 13.16
CA GLU A 152 24.28 -5.11 14.08
C GLU A 152 25.35 -4.90 15.15
N THR A 153 25.91 -6.00 15.68
CA THR A 153 26.96 -5.92 16.70
C THR A 153 27.77 -7.21 16.78
N CYS A 154 28.94 -7.11 17.42
CA CYS A 154 29.79 -8.23 17.75
C CYS A 154 30.07 -8.27 19.26
N ILE A 155 29.95 -9.45 19.86
CA ILE A 155 30.07 -9.67 21.31
C ILE A 155 31.02 -10.85 21.52
N GLU A 156 31.95 -10.72 22.46
CA GLU A 156 32.75 -11.85 22.93
C GLU A 156 32.26 -12.28 24.30
N CYS A 157 32.13 -13.58 24.50
CA CYS A 157 31.50 -14.16 25.69
C CYS A 157 32.25 -15.41 26.16
N SER A 158 32.12 -15.72 27.44
CA SER A 158 32.55 -16.99 28.02
C SER A 158 31.36 -17.63 28.71
N ALA A 159 30.88 -18.74 28.17
CA ALA A 159 29.84 -19.53 28.83
C ALA A 159 30.35 -20.15 30.13
N ALA A 160 31.64 -20.51 30.20
CA ALA A 160 32.26 -21.11 31.39
C ALA A 160 32.33 -20.12 32.57
N ASN A 161 32.69 -18.86 32.27
CA ASN A 161 32.80 -17.80 33.28
C ASN A 161 31.55 -16.91 33.38
N LEU A 162 30.48 -17.23 32.63
CA LEU A 162 29.25 -16.45 32.52
C LEU A 162 29.45 -14.98 32.11
N VAL A 163 30.46 -14.71 31.29
CA VAL A 163 30.80 -13.37 30.81
C VAL A 163 30.01 -13.06 29.54
N GLN A 164 29.24 -11.97 29.56
CA GLN A 164 28.48 -11.42 28.42
C GLN A 164 27.45 -12.36 27.77
N VAL A 165 27.04 -13.43 28.46
CA VAL A 165 26.10 -14.44 27.93
C VAL A 165 24.68 -13.87 27.78
N PRO A 166 24.07 -13.22 28.78
CA PRO A 166 22.75 -12.59 28.63
C PRO A 166 22.72 -11.52 27.52
N GLU A 167 23.80 -10.77 27.37
CA GLU A 167 23.96 -9.66 26.44
C GLU A 167 23.75 -10.11 25.00
N VAL A 168 24.24 -11.31 24.63
CA VAL A 168 24.04 -11.87 23.28
C VAL A 168 22.57 -11.88 22.88
N PHE A 169 21.71 -12.43 23.74
CA PHE A 169 20.29 -12.57 23.43
C PHE A 169 19.52 -11.27 23.67
N TYR A 170 19.98 -10.41 24.57
CA TYR A 170 19.50 -9.04 24.72
C TYR A 170 19.70 -8.22 23.43
N TYR A 171 20.92 -8.18 22.89
CA TYR A 171 21.20 -7.44 21.65
C TYR A 171 20.50 -8.06 20.43
N ALA A 172 20.39 -9.40 20.37
CA ALA A 172 19.61 -10.08 19.32
C ALA A 172 18.14 -9.66 19.34
N GLN A 173 17.51 -9.62 20.52
CA GLN A 173 16.14 -9.14 20.66
C GLN A 173 16.03 -7.67 20.29
N ARG A 174 16.91 -6.82 20.83
CA ARG A 174 16.87 -5.38 20.64
C ARG A 174 16.99 -5.00 19.16
N ALA A 175 17.85 -5.67 18.39
CA ALA A 175 17.99 -5.45 16.96
C ALA A 175 16.70 -5.74 16.17
N VAL A 176 15.87 -6.66 16.66
CA VAL A 176 14.57 -7.00 16.06
C VAL A 176 13.51 -5.99 16.46
N LEU A 177 13.47 -5.63 17.74
CA LEU A 177 12.47 -4.72 18.29
C LEU A 177 12.76 -3.26 18.01
N HIS A 178 13.99 -2.87 17.69
CA HIS A 178 14.38 -1.48 17.48
C HIS A 178 15.35 -1.39 16.29
N PRO A 179 14.90 -1.69 15.06
CA PRO A 179 15.80 -1.82 13.92
C PRO A 179 16.44 -0.48 13.53
N THR A 180 17.74 -0.50 13.24
CA THR A 180 18.50 0.70 12.82
C THR A 180 18.27 1.05 11.36
N ALA A 181 18.13 0.01 10.51
CA ALA A 181 18.08 0.13 9.06
C ALA A 181 17.06 1.12 8.48
N PRO A 182 15.81 1.26 9.00
CA PRO A 182 14.88 2.24 8.46
C PRO A 182 15.14 3.68 8.95
N LEU A 183 15.87 3.85 10.05
CA LEU A 183 16.08 5.15 10.70
C LEU A 183 17.30 5.89 10.15
N PHE A 184 18.41 5.19 9.96
CA PHE A 184 19.72 5.81 9.79
C PHE A 184 20.51 5.15 8.66
N ASP A 185 21.22 5.98 7.90
CA ASP A 185 22.16 5.54 6.90
C ASP A 185 23.59 5.56 7.49
N GLN A 186 24.17 4.37 7.64
CA GLN A 186 25.50 4.21 8.22
C GLN A 186 26.62 4.75 7.31
N GLU A 187 26.38 4.92 5.99
CA GLU A 187 27.40 5.41 5.06
C GLU A 187 27.51 6.92 5.10
N THR A 188 26.37 7.60 5.05
CA THR A 188 26.32 9.06 5.11
C THR A 188 26.32 9.59 6.53
N GLN A 189 26.15 8.74 7.55
CA GLN A 189 25.96 9.12 8.95
C GLN A 189 24.81 10.12 9.12
N THR A 190 23.68 9.87 8.42
CA THR A 190 22.51 10.74 8.46
C THR A 190 21.22 9.95 8.67
N LEU A 191 20.20 10.64 9.21
CA LEU A 191 18.84 10.10 9.24
C LEU A 191 18.33 9.88 7.81
N LYS A 192 17.65 8.75 7.59
CA LYS A 192 17.03 8.46 6.29
C LYS A 192 15.85 9.40 6.02
N PRO A 193 15.57 9.73 4.75
CA PRO A 193 14.49 10.66 4.40
C PRO A 193 13.15 10.34 5.05
N ARG A 194 12.73 9.07 5.04
CA ARG A 194 11.46 8.64 5.65
C ARG A 194 11.42 8.90 7.17
N CYS A 195 12.54 8.68 7.86
CA CYS A 195 12.65 8.96 9.29
C CYS A 195 12.58 10.47 9.57
N VAL A 196 13.26 11.28 8.76
CA VAL A 196 13.21 12.75 8.85
C VAL A 196 11.78 13.25 8.66
N ARG A 197 11.07 12.76 7.64
CA ARG A 197 9.66 13.14 7.37
C ARG A 197 8.72 12.77 8.52
N ALA A 198 8.90 11.58 9.11
CA ALA A 198 8.11 11.16 10.27
C ALA A 198 8.38 12.04 11.49
N LEU A 199 9.66 12.32 11.80
CA LEU A 199 10.04 13.21 12.90
C LEU A 199 9.57 14.65 12.66
N LYS A 200 9.61 15.15 11.41
CA LYS A 200 9.04 16.45 11.02
C LYS A 200 7.55 16.50 11.32
N ARG A 201 6.79 15.47 10.94
CA ARG A 201 5.37 15.40 11.27
C ARG A 201 5.13 15.37 12.78
N ILE A 202 5.94 14.62 13.53
CA ILE A 202 5.83 14.57 14.99
C ILE A 202 6.09 15.94 15.60
N PHE A 203 7.12 16.65 15.13
CA PHE A 203 7.43 18.01 15.55
C PHE A 203 6.24 18.94 15.34
N ILE A 204 5.67 18.98 14.12
CA ILE A 204 4.49 19.80 13.79
C ILE A 204 3.27 19.44 14.66
N LEU A 205 3.10 18.17 15.03
CA LEU A 205 2.02 17.75 15.94
C LEU A 205 2.26 18.10 17.41
N CYS A 206 3.47 18.52 17.77
CA CYS A 206 3.83 18.93 19.14
C CYS A 206 3.95 20.45 19.28
N ASP A 207 4.25 21.14 18.19
CA ASP A 207 4.20 22.59 18.05
C ASP A 207 2.73 23.04 18.07
N GLY A 208 2.27 23.45 19.24
CA GLY A 208 0.86 23.72 19.50
C GLY A 208 0.45 25.16 19.20
N ASP A 209 1.41 26.08 19.22
CA ASP A 209 1.21 27.48 18.84
C ASP A 209 1.64 27.82 17.40
N GLU A 210 2.17 26.83 16.66
CA GLU A 210 2.53 26.90 15.24
C GLU A 210 3.62 27.96 14.98
N ASP A 211 4.59 28.07 15.89
CA ASP A 211 5.67 29.06 15.84
C ASP A 211 7.01 28.54 15.28
N ASP A 212 7.01 27.32 14.73
CA ASP A 212 8.16 26.59 14.19
C ASP A 212 9.24 26.25 15.26
N ALA A 213 8.89 26.29 16.55
CA ALA A 213 9.73 25.86 17.66
C ALA A 213 8.94 25.06 18.70
N LEU A 214 9.65 24.27 19.53
CA LEU A 214 9.08 23.67 20.73
C LEU A 214 9.54 24.45 21.95
N ASN A 215 8.61 25.19 22.55
CA ASN A 215 8.86 25.90 23.80
C ASN A 215 9.02 24.92 24.99
N ASP A 216 9.35 25.43 26.18
CA ASP A 216 9.60 24.57 27.36
C ASP A 216 8.40 23.71 27.75
N ALA A 217 7.17 24.25 27.59
CA ALA A 217 5.94 23.54 27.92
C ALA A 217 5.67 22.41 26.92
N GLU A 218 5.76 22.69 25.63
CA GLU A 218 5.56 21.70 24.56
C GLU A 218 6.62 20.61 24.57
N LEU A 219 7.88 20.96 24.83
CA LEU A 219 8.95 19.98 24.96
C LEU A 219 8.72 19.06 26.16
N ASN A 220 8.22 19.59 27.27
CA ASN A 220 7.84 18.79 28.43
C ASN A 220 6.61 17.92 28.15
N ASP A 221 5.59 18.45 27.47
CA ASP A 221 4.39 17.70 27.10
C ASP A 221 4.72 16.55 26.12
N PHE A 222 5.60 16.81 25.16
CA PHE A 222 6.19 15.78 24.29
C PHE A 222 6.89 14.69 25.11
N GLN A 223 7.71 15.07 26.08
CA GLN A 223 8.41 14.12 26.94
C GLN A 223 7.40 13.26 27.74
N VAL A 224 6.44 13.89 28.41
CA VAL A 224 5.42 13.18 29.21
C VAL A 224 4.62 12.24 28.32
N LYS A 225 4.22 12.68 27.13
CA LYS A 225 3.49 11.85 26.16
C LYS A 225 4.28 10.61 25.76
N CYS A 226 5.56 10.76 25.44
CA CYS A 226 6.38 9.67 24.91
C CYS A 226 6.92 8.74 26.00
N PHE A 227 7.35 9.29 27.14
CA PHE A 227 8.13 8.56 28.15
C PHE A 227 7.46 8.48 29.53
N ASN A 228 6.26 9.07 29.69
CA ASN A 228 5.51 9.11 30.95
C ASN A 228 6.30 9.72 32.13
N ALA A 229 7.26 10.61 31.84
CA ALA A 229 8.08 11.29 32.83
C ALA A 229 8.36 12.73 32.37
N PRO A 230 8.18 13.76 33.21
CA PRO A 230 8.49 15.14 32.85
C PRO A 230 10.00 15.41 32.89
N LEU A 231 10.44 16.45 32.16
CA LEU A 231 11.79 16.99 32.29
C LEU A 231 11.82 18.04 33.39
N GLN A 232 12.87 18.02 34.21
CA GLN A 232 13.15 19.14 35.11
C GLN A 232 13.59 20.36 34.30
N PRO A 233 13.28 21.61 34.73
CA PRO A 233 13.70 22.81 34.00
C PRO A 233 15.21 22.88 33.71
N ALA A 234 16.04 22.38 34.64
CA ALA A 234 17.49 22.31 34.45
C ALA A 234 17.90 21.31 33.34
N GLU A 235 17.14 20.23 33.16
CA GLU A 235 17.38 19.23 32.10
C GLU A 235 17.02 19.81 30.73
N ILE A 236 15.92 20.56 30.63
CA ILE A 236 15.51 21.26 29.39
C ILE A 236 16.61 22.23 28.94
N VAL A 237 17.10 23.06 29.87
CA VAL A 237 18.21 23.99 29.59
C VAL A 237 19.46 23.22 29.15
N GLY A 238 19.76 22.09 29.80
CA GLY A 238 20.87 21.21 29.43
C GLY A 238 20.76 20.66 28.01
N VAL A 239 19.57 20.16 27.63
CA VAL A 239 19.28 19.66 26.27
C VAL A 239 19.47 20.77 25.24
N LYS A 240 18.83 21.94 25.45
CA LYS A 240 18.96 23.10 24.55
C LYS A 240 20.42 23.53 24.39
N LYS A 241 21.19 23.54 25.48
CA LYS A 241 22.62 23.88 25.43
C LYS A 241 23.43 22.90 24.58
N VAL A 242 23.20 21.59 24.73
CA VAL A 242 23.88 20.57 23.91
C VAL A 242 23.57 20.74 22.43
N VAL A 243 22.32 21.07 22.09
CA VAL A 243 21.92 21.37 20.70
C VAL A 243 22.63 22.62 20.21
N GLN A 244 22.52 23.73 20.95
CA GLN A 244 23.10 25.03 20.56
C GLN A 244 24.62 24.97 20.35
N GLU A 245 25.34 24.17 21.13
CA GLU A 245 26.79 23.97 21.00
C GLU A 245 27.20 23.25 19.70
N LYS A 246 26.31 22.42 19.14
CA LYS A 246 26.59 21.60 17.95
C LYS A 246 25.91 22.13 16.69
N VAL A 247 24.72 22.70 16.84
CA VAL A 247 23.84 23.22 15.80
C VAL A 247 23.26 24.54 16.32
N PRO A 248 23.91 25.69 16.07
CA PRO A 248 23.48 26.98 16.59
C PRO A 248 22.06 27.40 16.17
N GLU A 249 21.60 26.96 15.00
CA GLU A 249 20.24 27.16 14.49
C GLU A 249 19.22 26.15 15.06
N GLY A 250 19.68 25.22 15.89
CA GLY A 250 18.87 24.18 16.52
C GLY A 250 18.02 24.69 17.70
N VAL A 251 18.33 25.88 18.24
CA VAL A 251 17.52 26.57 19.24
C VAL A 251 17.41 28.05 18.86
N ASN A 252 16.21 28.61 18.95
CA ASN A 252 15.96 30.04 18.74
C ASN A 252 15.33 30.65 20.00
N ASP A 253 14.85 31.90 19.91
CA ASP A 253 14.23 32.61 21.02
C ASP A 253 12.91 31.97 21.49
N PHE A 254 12.24 31.20 20.63
CA PHE A 254 10.97 30.52 20.89
C PHE A 254 11.18 29.13 21.51
N GLY A 255 12.24 28.41 21.11
CA GLY A 255 12.53 27.11 21.66
C GLY A 255 13.43 26.24 20.79
N LEU A 256 13.21 24.92 20.88
CA LEU A 256 13.93 23.92 20.09
C LEU A 256 13.35 23.88 18.68
N THR A 257 14.15 24.17 17.65
CA THR A 257 13.69 24.16 16.25
C THR A 257 13.62 22.74 15.68
N LEU A 258 12.97 22.56 14.52
CA LEU A 258 12.96 21.27 13.81
C LEU A 258 14.39 20.73 13.57
N THR A 259 15.33 21.60 13.20
CA THR A 259 16.73 21.23 12.99
C THR A 259 17.36 20.67 14.28
N GLY A 260 17.10 21.33 15.41
CA GLY A 260 17.55 20.87 16.72
C GLY A 260 16.91 19.54 17.13
N PHE A 261 15.61 19.39 16.87
CA PHE A 261 14.86 18.16 17.15
C PHE A 261 15.40 16.96 16.35
N LEU A 262 15.66 17.13 15.05
CA LEU A 262 16.27 16.10 14.21
C LEU A 262 17.69 15.75 14.68
N PHE A 263 18.49 16.76 15.04
CA PHE A 263 19.84 16.56 15.58
C PHE A 263 19.83 15.73 16.87
N LEU A 264 18.92 16.00 17.81
CA LEU A 264 18.79 15.21 19.04
C LEU A 264 18.50 13.74 18.74
N HIS A 265 17.61 13.47 17.79
CA HIS A 265 17.29 12.11 17.38
C HIS A 265 18.46 11.40 16.70
N ALA A 266 19.23 12.10 15.85
CA ALA A 266 20.47 11.56 15.29
C ALA A 266 21.49 11.22 16.40
N LEU A 267 21.66 12.12 17.38
CA LEU A 267 22.56 11.93 18.52
C LEU A 267 22.18 10.71 19.38
N PHE A 268 20.89 10.43 19.55
CA PHE A 268 20.44 9.22 20.26
C PHE A 268 20.82 7.94 19.51
N ILE A 269 20.71 7.94 18.18
CA ILE A 269 21.11 6.80 17.34
C ILE A 269 22.61 6.56 17.44
N GLU A 270 23.43 7.61 17.31
CA GLU A 270 24.89 7.54 17.44
C GLU A 270 25.33 6.99 18.81
N LYS A 271 24.59 7.33 19.88
CA LYS A 271 24.82 6.81 21.23
C LYS A 271 24.24 5.40 21.47
N GLY A 272 23.69 4.76 20.44
CA GLY A 272 23.12 3.41 20.51
C GLY A 272 21.79 3.32 21.27
N ARG A 273 21.08 4.44 21.43
CA ARG A 273 19.80 4.57 22.16
C ARG A 273 18.59 4.55 21.22
N LEU A 274 18.49 3.50 20.41
CA LEU A 274 17.45 3.33 19.38
C LEU A 274 16.04 3.24 19.98
N GLU A 275 15.92 2.73 21.20
CA GLU A 275 14.67 2.64 21.94
C GLU A 275 14.00 4.00 22.11
N THR A 276 14.78 5.07 22.27
CA THR A 276 14.28 6.44 22.47
C THR A 276 13.47 6.89 21.25
N ILE A 277 14.05 6.75 20.05
CA ILE A 277 13.39 7.17 18.80
C ILE A 277 12.22 6.24 18.45
N TRP A 278 12.37 4.92 18.62
CA TRP A 278 11.28 3.99 18.36
C TRP A 278 10.09 4.18 19.30
N THR A 279 10.33 4.52 20.56
CA THR A 279 9.27 4.88 21.51
C THR A 279 8.47 6.08 21.00
N VAL A 280 9.16 7.14 20.55
CA VAL A 280 8.53 8.32 19.96
C VAL A 280 7.72 7.95 18.72
N LEU A 281 8.32 7.27 17.74
CA LEU A 281 7.64 6.86 16.51
C LEU A 281 6.37 6.02 16.80
N ARG A 282 6.47 5.03 17.67
CA ARG A 282 5.32 4.15 18.02
C ARG A 282 4.23 4.89 18.76
N LYS A 283 4.58 5.83 19.65
CA LYS A 283 3.62 6.68 20.36
C LYS A 283 2.78 7.52 19.40
N PHE A 284 3.38 7.95 18.29
CA PHE A 284 2.71 8.68 17.21
C PHE A 284 2.13 7.79 16.11
N GLY A 285 2.04 6.48 16.37
CA GLY A 285 1.29 5.55 15.52
C GLY A 285 2.10 4.91 14.40
N TYR A 286 3.42 5.12 14.33
CA TYR A 286 4.26 4.50 13.30
C TYR A 286 4.60 3.04 13.61
N ASN A 287 4.79 2.24 12.56
CA ASN A 287 5.30 0.87 12.59
C ASN A 287 6.81 0.82 12.25
N ASP A 288 7.38 -0.38 12.20
CA ASP A 288 8.82 -0.61 11.94
C ASP A 288 9.25 -0.20 10.51
N GLU A 289 8.30 -0.01 9.58
CA GLU A 289 8.55 0.53 8.24
C GLU A 289 8.43 2.07 8.17
N ILE A 290 8.20 2.73 9.31
CA ILE A 290 7.93 4.16 9.43
C ILE A 290 6.71 4.57 8.59
N LYS A 291 5.65 3.76 8.66
CA LYS A 291 4.31 4.05 8.15
C LYS A 291 3.30 4.00 9.28
N LEU A 292 2.16 4.68 9.14
CA LEU A 292 1.10 4.63 10.16
C LEU A 292 0.57 3.20 10.25
N ARG A 293 0.36 2.72 11.47
CA ARG A 293 -0.24 1.41 11.74
C ARG A 293 -1.68 1.38 11.23
N ASP A 294 -2.11 0.22 10.73
CA ASP A 294 -3.45 0.00 10.18
C ASP A 294 -4.58 0.36 11.17
N GLU A 295 -4.30 0.29 12.46
CA GLU A 295 -5.20 0.70 13.55
C GLU A 295 -5.68 2.15 13.41
N TYR A 296 -4.85 3.03 12.84
CA TYR A 296 -5.16 4.44 12.60
C TYR A 296 -5.80 4.67 11.23
N ILE A 297 -5.88 3.64 10.38
CA ILE A 297 -6.38 3.71 9.00
C ILE A 297 -7.69 2.93 8.91
N SER A 298 -8.78 3.54 9.36
CA SER A 298 -10.10 2.91 9.33
C SER A 298 -10.79 3.10 7.98
N ILE A 299 -10.78 2.06 7.14
CA ILE A 299 -11.52 2.04 5.87
C ILE A 299 -12.84 1.24 5.97
N PRO A 300 -13.85 1.53 5.13
CA PRO A 300 -15.07 0.71 5.07
C PRO A 300 -14.78 -0.76 4.69
N LEU A 301 -14.76 -1.67 5.69
CA LEU A 301 -14.30 -3.06 5.54
C LEU A 301 -15.23 -3.98 4.72
N LYS A 302 -16.54 -3.68 4.68
CA LYS A 302 -17.54 -4.52 3.99
C LYS A 302 -18.08 -3.80 2.76
N ARG A 303 -17.50 -4.09 1.59
CA ARG A 303 -17.95 -3.58 0.30
C ARG A 303 -18.43 -4.70 -0.62
N ALA A 304 -19.54 -4.47 -1.33
CA ALA A 304 -19.89 -5.32 -2.46
C ALA A 304 -18.92 -5.05 -3.64
N PRO A 305 -18.72 -6.02 -4.55
CA PRO A 305 -17.78 -5.84 -5.67
C PRO A 305 -18.10 -4.66 -6.59
N ASP A 306 -19.36 -4.21 -6.63
CA ASP A 306 -19.83 -3.09 -7.43
C ASP A 306 -19.83 -1.74 -6.70
N GLN A 307 -19.34 -1.68 -5.46
CA GLN A 307 -19.18 -0.43 -4.71
C GLN A 307 -17.74 0.09 -4.79
N SER A 308 -17.62 1.40 -4.81
CA SER A 308 -16.37 2.16 -4.80
C SER A 308 -16.28 3.03 -3.54
N VAL A 309 -15.07 3.47 -3.21
CA VAL A 309 -14.84 4.47 -2.17
C VAL A 309 -14.46 5.77 -2.85
N GLU A 310 -15.06 6.87 -2.42
CA GLU A 310 -14.81 8.23 -2.92
C GLU A 310 -14.45 9.15 -1.74
N LEU A 311 -13.76 10.25 -2.02
CA LEU A 311 -13.54 11.31 -1.04
C LEU A 311 -14.83 12.10 -0.82
N THR A 312 -15.09 12.51 0.41
CA THR A 312 -16.21 13.40 0.72
C THR A 312 -15.95 14.82 0.22
N GLY A 313 -17.02 15.61 0.05
CA GLY A 313 -16.88 17.02 -0.34
C GLY A 313 -16.01 17.81 0.64
N GLU A 314 -16.09 17.53 1.93
CA GLU A 314 -15.27 18.14 2.97
C GLU A 314 -13.77 17.80 2.82
N ALA A 315 -13.44 16.52 2.59
CA ALA A 315 -12.06 16.12 2.31
C ALA A 315 -11.51 16.78 1.03
N MET A 316 -12.37 16.94 0.01
CA MET A 316 -11.98 17.61 -1.24
C MET A 316 -11.75 19.12 -1.07
N GLU A 317 -12.52 19.80 -0.22
CA GLU A 317 -12.26 21.22 0.10
C GLU A 317 -10.98 21.38 0.93
N PHE A 318 -10.72 20.48 1.88
CA PHE A 318 -9.44 20.44 2.60
C PHE A 318 -8.25 20.32 1.63
N LEU A 319 -8.32 19.37 0.68
CA LEU A 319 -7.27 19.18 -0.31
C LEU A 319 -7.04 20.39 -1.21
N LYS A 320 -8.09 21.13 -1.56
CA LYS A 320 -7.94 22.41 -2.28
C LYS A 320 -7.21 23.46 -1.43
N GLY A 321 -7.54 23.54 -0.13
CA GLY A 321 -6.83 24.40 0.81
C GLY A 321 -5.35 24.06 0.89
N VAL A 322 -5.02 22.77 1.03
CA VAL A 322 -3.64 22.28 1.01
C VAL A 322 -2.94 22.67 -0.29
N PHE A 323 -3.57 22.43 -1.45
CA PHE A 323 -2.99 22.83 -2.74
C PHE A 323 -2.62 24.32 -2.76
N SER A 324 -3.55 25.19 -2.35
CA SER A 324 -3.33 26.65 -2.34
C SER A 324 -2.26 27.10 -1.35
N MET A 325 -2.00 26.33 -0.27
CA MET A 325 -0.93 26.64 0.67
C MET A 325 0.48 26.39 0.09
N PHE A 326 0.61 25.42 -0.82
CA PHE A 326 1.90 25.01 -1.38
C PHE A 326 2.18 25.56 -2.80
N ASP A 327 1.15 26.11 -3.46
CA ASP A 327 1.28 26.87 -4.72
C ASP A 327 1.88 28.26 -4.44
N ASN A 328 3.19 28.31 -4.20
CA ASN A 328 3.86 29.50 -3.68
C ASN A 328 3.89 30.64 -4.71
N ASP A 329 3.96 30.31 -6.00
CA ASP A 329 3.95 31.28 -7.09
C ASP A 329 2.54 31.63 -7.60
N ASN A 330 1.51 30.96 -7.06
CA ASN A 330 0.10 31.14 -7.41
C ASN A 330 -0.16 30.97 -8.92
N ASP A 331 0.59 30.07 -9.57
CA ASP A 331 0.44 29.78 -10.99
C ASP A 331 -0.69 28.76 -11.27
N GLY A 332 -1.28 28.18 -10.21
CA GLY A 332 -2.33 27.18 -10.27
C GLY A 332 -1.82 25.76 -10.56
N ALA A 333 -0.51 25.52 -10.42
CA ALA A 333 0.14 24.23 -10.66
C ALA A 333 1.36 23.99 -9.76
N LEU A 334 1.39 22.86 -9.06
CA LEU A 334 2.50 22.50 -8.19
C LEU A 334 3.71 22.01 -8.98
N ARG A 335 4.86 22.63 -8.73
CA ARG A 335 6.17 22.16 -9.17
C ARG A 335 6.59 20.92 -8.39
N TYR A 336 7.62 20.21 -8.87
CA TYR A 336 8.15 19.03 -8.16
C TYR A 336 8.60 19.35 -6.73
N SER A 337 9.28 20.49 -6.52
CA SER A 337 9.72 20.91 -5.18
C SER A 337 8.55 21.19 -4.24
N GLU A 338 7.52 21.88 -4.72
CA GLU A 338 6.32 22.19 -3.95
C GLU A 338 5.53 20.93 -3.60
N LEU A 339 5.48 19.97 -4.53
CA LEU A 339 4.87 18.67 -4.30
C LEU A 339 5.66 17.84 -3.27
N ASP A 340 6.99 17.91 -3.30
CA ASP A 340 7.85 17.25 -2.31
C ASP A 340 7.66 17.86 -0.91
N ASP A 341 7.55 19.19 -0.84
CA ASP A 341 7.26 19.93 0.39
C ASP A 341 5.87 19.61 0.94
N LEU A 342 4.85 19.52 0.07
CA LEU A 342 3.49 19.11 0.42
C LEU A 342 3.48 17.73 1.09
N PHE A 343 4.21 16.77 0.54
CA PHE A 343 4.32 15.41 1.10
C PHE A 343 5.51 15.25 2.07
N SER A 344 6.06 16.34 2.60
CA SER A 344 7.21 16.28 3.53
C SER A 344 6.89 15.68 4.89
N THR A 345 5.61 15.52 5.23
CA THR A 345 5.13 14.81 6.44
C THR A 345 4.65 13.38 6.15
N ALA A 346 4.58 12.99 4.88
CA ALA A 346 4.27 11.63 4.44
C ALA A 346 5.58 10.81 4.26
N PRO A 347 5.53 9.46 4.33
CA PRO A 347 6.71 8.62 4.17
C PRO A 347 7.45 8.84 2.84
N GLU A 348 6.68 9.09 1.79
CA GLU A 348 7.12 9.35 0.41
C GLU A 348 5.93 9.96 -0.37
N SER A 349 6.20 10.58 -1.52
CA SER A 349 5.13 11.00 -2.44
C SER A 349 4.34 9.77 -2.91
N PRO A 350 3.00 9.77 -2.84
CA PRO A 350 2.19 8.63 -3.23
C PRO A 350 2.15 8.37 -4.74
N TRP A 351 2.62 9.32 -5.56
CA TRP A 351 2.34 9.35 -7.01
C TRP A 351 3.58 9.13 -7.91
N GLU A 352 4.73 8.84 -7.33
CA GLU A 352 5.99 8.62 -8.10
C GLU A 352 6.05 7.28 -8.84
N GLU A 353 5.15 6.35 -8.52
CA GLU A 353 5.13 5.00 -9.07
C GLU A 353 3.83 4.70 -9.83
N SER A 354 3.88 3.69 -10.70
CA SER A 354 2.69 3.14 -11.36
C SER A 354 1.68 2.65 -10.30
N PRO A 355 0.36 2.88 -10.47
CA PRO A 355 -0.30 3.39 -11.67
C PRO A 355 -0.45 4.92 -11.76
N TYR A 356 0.00 5.67 -10.75
CA TYR A 356 -0.21 7.12 -10.61
C TYR A 356 0.73 7.93 -11.49
N LYS A 357 2.00 7.49 -11.57
CA LYS A 357 2.98 8.14 -12.42
C LYS A 357 2.43 8.28 -13.83
N ASP A 358 2.44 9.52 -14.33
CA ASP A 358 1.99 9.87 -15.68
C ASP A 358 0.49 9.66 -15.95
N ALA A 359 -0.35 9.51 -14.92
CA ALA A 359 -1.78 9.22 -15.08
C ALA A 359 -2.66 10.47 -15.28
N VAL A 360 -2.22 11.65 -14.84
CA VAL A 360 -3.03 12.89 -14.87
C VAL A 360 -2.50 13.95 -15.81
N GLU A 361 -3.33 14.97 -16.04
CA GLU A 361 -2.95 16.19 -16.74
C GLU A 361 -1.85 16.95 -15.99
N ARG A 362 -0.84 17.36 -16.75
CA ARG A 362 0.25 18.25 -16.31
C ARG A 362 0.37 19.42 -17.26
N THR A 363 0.90 20.54 -16.77
CA THR A 363 1.16 21.71 -17.61
C THR A 363 2.27 21.41 -18.62
N ALA A 364 2.48 22.33 -19.58
CA ALA A 364 3.59 22.21 -20.55
C ALA A 364 4.99 22.18 -19.90
N LEU A 365 5.10 22.64 -18.65
CA LEU A 365 6.33 22.60 -17.84
C LEU A 365 6.37 21.38 -16.90
N ASP A 366 5.46 20.42 -17.08
CA ASP A 366 5.34 19.21 -16.25
C ASP A 366 4.88 19.45 -14.80
N HIS A 367 4.29 20.62 -14.52
CA HIS A 367 3.71 20.94 -13.21
C HIS A 367 2.32 20.31 -13.04
N LEU A 368 1.94 20.00 -11.81
CA LEU A 368 0.68 19.35 -11.48
C LEU A 368 -0.41 20.41 -11.21
N SER A 369 -1.32 20.59 -12.17
CA SER A 369 -2.43 21.54 -12.02
C SER A 369 -3.37 21.14 -10.87
N LEU A 370 -4.18 22.07 -10.35
CA LEU A 370 -5.22 21.75 -9.36
C LEU A 370 -6.16 20.63 -9.83
N SER A 371 -6.51 20.60 -11.13
CA SER A 371 -7.33 19.52 -11.70
C SER A 371 -6.61 18.18 -11.65
N GLY A 372 -5.33 18.15 -12.01
CA GLY A 372 -4.48 16.96 -11.94
C GLY A 372 -4.30 16.48 -10.51
N PHE A 373 -4.02 17.39 -9.57
CA PHE A 373 -3.87 17.10 -8.14
C PHE A 373 -5.11 16.42 -7.56
N LEU A 374 -6.29 17.02 -7.76
CA LEU A 374 -7.55 16.43 -7.27
C LEU A 374 -7.89 15.11 -7.98
N SER A 375 -7.46 14.96 -9.24
CA SER A 375 -7.63 13.72 -10.00
C SER A 375 -6.78 12.57 -9.46
N GLU A 376 -5.53 12.85 -9.04
CA GLU A 376 -4.68 11.86 -8.38
C GLU A 376 -5.26 11.38 -7.05
N TRP A 377 -5.84 12.30 -6.27
CA TRP A 377 -6.52 11.97 -5.02
C TRP A 377 -7.74 11.06 -5.23
N ASP A 378 -8.60 11.40 -6.19
CA ASP A 378 -9.74 10.56 -6.57
C ASP A 378 -9.27 9.18 -7.09
N PHE A 379 -8.21 9.16 -7.89
CA PHE A 379 -7.64 7.93 -8.45
C PHE A 379 -7.04 7.03 -7.36
N MET A 380 -6.21 7.58 -6.48
CA MET A 380 -5.65 6.87 -5.33
C MET A 380 -6.76 6.35 -4.42
N THR A 381 -7.80 7.14 -4.15
CA THR A 381 -8.93 6.70 -3.32
C THR A 381 -9.70 5.55 -3.94
N LEU A 382 -9.88 5.53 -5.26
CA LEU A 382 -10.54 4.43 -5.96
C LEU A 382 -9.71 3.12 -5.92
N VAL A 383 -8.40 3.23 -6.13
CA VAL A 383 -7.48 2.09 -6.25
C VAL A 383 -7.07 1.54 -4.88
N ASP A 384 -6.68 2.42 -3.98
CA ASP A 384 -6.17 2.12 -2.64
C ASP A 384 -6.68 3.15 -1.61
N PRO A 385 -7.92 2.94 -1.10
CA PRO A 385 -8.53 3.83 -0.11
C PRO A 385 -7.71 3.97 1.18
N ALA A 386 -6.97 2.93 1.58
CA ALA A 386 -6.16 2.95 2.79
C ALA A 386 -4.95 3.86 2.63
N ARG A 387 -4.25 3.75 1.48
CA ARG A 387 -3.15 4.67 1.15
C ARG A 387 -3.62 6.11 1.02
N SER A 388 -4.79 6.34 0.43
CA SER A 388 -5.38 7.68 0.36
C SER A 388 -5.63 8.27 1.75
N LEU A 389 -6.31 7.50 2.61
CA LEU A 389 -6.60 7.94 3.98
C LEU A 389 -5.34 8.20 4.80
N ALA A 390 -4.33 7.33 4.69
CA ALA A 390 -3.05 7.53 5.36
C ALA A 390 -2.38 8.85 4.94
N ASN A 391 -2.39 9.18 3.65
CA ASN A 391 -1.83 10.45 3.15
C ASN A 391 -2.64 11.66 3.61
N LEU A 392 -3.96 11.58 3.73
CA LEU A 392 -4.76 12.66 4.35
C LEU A 392 -4.36 12.89 5.81
N ILE A 393 -4.13 11.82 6.57
CA ILE A 393 -3.65 11.92 7.97
C ILE A 393 -2.24 12.50 8.06
N TYR A 394 -1.37 12.19 7.08
CA TYR A 394 -0.03 12.79 7.00
C TYR A 394 -0.09 14.30 6.75
N LEU A 395 -1.00 14.74 5.89
CA LEU A 395 -1.21 16.16 5.57
C LEU A 395 -1.92 16.96 6.66
N GLY A 396 -2.31 16.33 7.77
CA GLY A 396 -2.99 17.03 8.87
C GLY A 396 -4.47 17.27 8.62
N TYR A 397 -5.18 16.30 8.02
CA TYR A 397 -6.65 16.37 7.95
C TYR A 397 -7.25 16.48 9.35
N ASN A 398 -7.93 17.60 9.63
CA ASN A 398 -8.46 17.96 10.95
C ASN A 398 -9.80 17.29 11.30
N GLY A 399 -10.47 16.67 10.32
CA GLY A 399 -11.71 15.92 10.55
C GLY A 399 -11.45 14.49 11.05
N ASP A 400 -12.52 13.77 11.37
CA ASP A 400 -12.43 12.32 11.62
C ASP A 400 -11.95 11.62 10.33
N PRO A 401 -10.81 10.91 10.33
CA PRO A 401 -10.33 10.23 9.14
C PRO A 401 -11.40 9.29 8.54
N ALA A 402 -12.22 8.64 9.37
CA ALA A 402 -13.26 7.75 8.88
C ALA A 402 -14.38 8.49 8.10
N SER A 403 -14.61 9.79 8.36
CA SER A 403 -15.59 10.60 7.64
C SER A 403 -15.06 11.21 6.35
N ALA A 404 -13.76 11.13 6.08
CA ALA A 404 -13.17 11.59 4.82
C ALA A 404 -13.56 10.71 3.62
N LEU A 405 -13.99 9.47 3.88
CA LEU A 405 -14.32 8.47 2.86
C LEU A 405 -15.82 8.19 2.81
N HIS A 406 -16.36 8.12 1.60
CA HIS A 406 -17.74 7.74 1.31
C HIS A 406 -17.79 6.43 0.52
N LEU A 407 -18.56 5.45 1.02
CA LEU A 407 -18.84 4.22 0.28
C LEU A 407 -20.05 4.40 -0.64
N THR A 408 -19.84 4.23 -1.94
CA THR A 408 -20.90 4.46 -2.93
C THR A 408 -22.03 3.43 -2.86
N GLN A 409 -23.21 3.81 -3.33
CA GLN A 409 -24.35 2.90 -3.44
C GLN A 409 -24.05 1.78 -4.47
N ARG A 410 -24.67 0.61 -4.27
CA ARG A 410 -24.61 -0.50 -5.24
C ARG A 410 -25.23 -0.11 -6.58
N ARG A 411 -24.57 -0.46 -7.68
CA ARG A 411 -25.01 -0.12 -9.05
C ARG A 411 -26.39 -0.67 -9.37
N LEU A 412 -26.77 -1.81 -8.79
CA LEU A 412 -28.12 -2.37 -8.94
C LEU A 412 -29.22 -1.38 -8.50
N LEU A 413 -28.97 -0.61 -7.44
CA LEU A 413 -29.93 0.38 -6.94
C LEU A 413 -29.92 1.64 -7.81
N ASP A 414 -28.76 2.09 -8.28
CA ASP A 414 -28.62 3.20 -9.23
C ASP A 414 -29.38 2.91 -10.53
N ARG A 415 -29.32 1.67 -11.02
CA ARG A 415 -30.10 1.21 -12.18
C ARG A 415 -31.61 1.28 -11.98
N LYS A 416 -32.08 0.91 -10.79
CA LYS A 416 -33.51 1.01 -10.44
C LYS A 416 -33.95 2.46 -10.35
N LYS A 417 -33.12 3.33 -9.77
CA LYS A 417 -33.33 4.78 -9.68
C LYS A 417 -33.10 5.51 -11.01
N LYS A 418 -32.48 4.84 -11.99
CA LYS A 418 -32.07 5.37 -13.30
C LYS A 418 -31.05 6.52 -13.25
N GLN A 419 -30.42 6.73 -12.10
CA GLN A 419 -29.43 7.78 -11.84
C GLN A 419 -28.46 7.32 -10.75
N THR A 420 -27.22 7.80 -10.83
CA THR A 420 -26.19 7.61 -9.80
C THR A 420 -25.77 8.95 -9.18
N GLU A 421 -25.32 8.89 -7.93
CA GLU A 421 -24.78 10.04 -7.19
C GLU A 421 -23.24 10.06 -7.17
N ARG A 422 -22.60 9.06 -7.79
CA ARG A 422 -21.14 8.94 -7.90
C ARG A 422 -20.49 10.17 -8.54
N ASN A 423 -19.28 10.46 -8.10
CA ASN A 423 -18.45 11.53 -8.65
C ASN A 423 -17.25 11.01 -9.44
N VAL A 424 -16.86 9.77 -9.19
CA VAL A 424 -15.70 9.13 -9.82
C VAL A 424 -16.18 7.96 -10.69
N PHE A 425 -15.86 8.00 -11.98
CA PHE A 425 -16.29 6.99 -12.95
C PHE A 425 -15.09 6.28 -13.56
N LYS A 426 -15.13 4.94 -13.54
CA LYS A 426 -14.11 4.11 -14.20
C LYS A 426 -14.58 3.66 -15.58
N CYS A 427 -13.79 3.98 -16.60
CA CYS A 427 -13.99 3.59 -17.99
C CYS A 427 -12.91 2.60 -18.44
N LEU A 428 -13.33 1.44 -18.95
CA LEU A 428 -12.41 0.50 -19.60
C LEU A 428 -12.33 0.78 -21.10
N VAL A 429 -11.10 0.92 -21.62
CA VAL A 429 -10.82 1.23 -23.03
C VAL A 429 -10.32 -0.04 -23.73
N PHE A 430 -11.18 -0.60 -24.57
CA PHE A 430 -10.91 -1.79 -25.39
C PHE A 430 -10.72 -1.42 -26.86
N GLY A 431 -10.09 -2.33 -27.60
CA GLY A 431 -9.85 -2.19 -29.04
C GLY A 431 -8.60 -2.96 -29.47
N PRO A 432 -8.46 -3.28 -30.76
CA PRO A 432 -7.30 -4.00 -31.27
C PRO A 432 -6.03 -3.14 -31.22
N LYS A 433 -4.88 -3.77 -31.49
CA LYS A 433 -3.60 -3.08 -31.70
C LYS A 433 -3.76 -2.00 -32.77
N LYS A 434 -3.12 -0.84 -32.56
CA LYS A 434 -3.15 0.34 -33.44
C LYS A 434 -4.50 1.06 -33.63
N ALA A 435 -5.55 0.69 -32.89
CA ALA A 435 -6.87 1.36 -32.94
C ALA A 435 -6.91 2.79 -32.35
N GLY A 436 -5.80 3.33 -31.84
CA GLY A 436 -5.75 4.68 -31.26
C GLY A 436 -6.08 4.79 -29.76
N LYS A 437 -6.12 3.68 -29.02
CA LYS A 437 -6.39 3.66 -27.56
C LYS A 437 -5.47 4.59 -26.77
N THR A 438 -4.15 4.44 -26.91
CA THR A 438 -3.18 5.26 -26.19
C THR A 438 -3.22 6.73 -26.61
N ALA A 439 -3.50 7.01 -27.88
CA ALA A 439 -3.69 8.39 -28.36
C ALA A 439 -4.92 9.05 -27.71
N LEU A 440 -6.03 8.31 -27.56
CA LEU A 440 -7.20 8.77 -26.84
C LEU A 440 -6.88 9.10 -25.36
N LEU A 441 -6.16 8.21 -24.67
CA LEU A 441 -5.75 8.43 -23.28
C LEU A 441 -4.85 9.67 -23.15
N ASN A 442 -3.84 9.80 -24.01
CA ASN A 442 -2.92 10.93 -24.01
C ASN A 442 -3.66 12.26 -24.28
N SER A 443 -4.58 12.28 -25.24
CA SER A 443 -5.42 13.44 -25.52
C SER A 443 -6.28 13.85 -24.31
N PHE A 444 -6.77 12.88 -23.54
CA PHE A 444 -7.60 13.15 -22.36
C PHE A 444 -6.87 13.92 -21.24
N ILE A 445 -5.55 13.76 -21.16
CA ILE A 445 -4.68 14.43 -20.18
C ILE A 445 -3.81 15.51 -20.82
N GLY A 446 -4.21 16.01 -22.00
CA GLY A 446 -3.59 17.17 -22.65
C GLY A 446 -2.23 16.89 -23.33
N ARG A 447 -1.83 15.63 -23.49
CA ARG A 447 -0.57 15.29 -24.18
C ARG A 447 -0.70 15.44 -25.69
N PRO A 448 0.34 15.91 -26.38
CA PRO A 448 0.33 16.06 -27.82
C PRO A 448 0.21 14.70 -28.52
N TYR A 449 -0.41 14.70 -29.70
CA TYR A 449 -0.46 13.53 -30.56
C TYR A 449 0.94 13.15 -31.04
N SER A 450 1.22 11.85 -31.12
CA SER A 450 2.47 11.29 -31.63
C SER A 450 2.19 10.35 -32.79
N GLU A 451 2.90 10.55 -33.90
CA GLU A 451 2.86 9.64 -35.07
C GLU A 451 3.54 8.29 -34.79
N HIS A 452 4.35 8.19 -33.72
CA HIS A 452 5.09 6.98 -33.41
C HIS A 452 4.24 6.01 -32.59
N TYR A 453 4.02 4.82 -33.15
CA TYR A 453 3.34 3.74 -32.44
C TYR A 453 4.29 2.98 -31.51
N PHE A 454 4.00 3.04 -30.22
CA PHE A 454 4.62 2.19 -29.21
C PHE A 454 3.66 1.06 -28.83
N PRO A 455 4.06 -0.22 -28.93
CA PRO A 455 3.22 -1.33 -28.52
C PRO A 455 2.85 -1.22 -27.03
N THR A 456 1.55 -1.29 -26.73
CA THR A 456 1.02 -1.32 -25.36
C THR A 456 1.42 -2.64 -24.69
N SER A 457 2.52 -2.64 -23.94
CA SER A 457 3.02 -3.81 -23.20
C SER A 457 2.32 -4.00 -21.85
N ALA A 458 1.84 -2.92 -21.25
CA ALA A 458 1.11 -2.89 -19.98
C ALA A 458 -0.09 -1.94 -20.07
N GLY A 459 -1.14 -2.20 -19.29
CA GLY A 459 -2.29 -1.28 -19.22
C GLY A 459 -1.87 0.07 -18.62
N SER A 460 -2.32 1.15 -19.25
CA SER A 460 -2.08 2.53 -18.84
C SER A 460 -3.35 3.15 -18.27
N TYR A 461 -3.18 4.24 -17.52
CA TYR A 461 -4.28 5.02 -16.96
C TYR A 461 -4.21 6.46 -17.46
N ALA A 462 -5.37 7.08 -17.63
CA ALA A 462 -5.51 8.51 -17.85
C ALA A 462 -6.69 9.02 -17.01
N VAL A 463 -6.44 9.99 -16.14
CA VAL A 463 -7.42 10.49 -15.17
C VAL A 463 -7.51 12.00 -15.31
N ASN A 464 -8.73 12.49 -15.49
CA ASN A 464 -8.99 13.93 -15.52
C ASN A 464 -10.44 14.23 -15.12
N ARG A 465 -10.71 15.50 -14.87
CA ARG A 465 -12.04 16.03 -14.54
C ARG A 465 -12.75 16.50 -15.79
N VAL A 466 -13.95 15.98 -16.02
CA VAL A 466 -14.80 16.31 -17.16
C VAL A 466 -15.86 17.32 -16.74
N ASP A 467 -15.97 18.40 -17.50
CA ASP A 467 -16.97 19.44 -17.30
C ASP A 467 -18.39 18.95 -17.60
N ARG A 468 -19.34 19.48 -16.83
CA ARG A 468 -20.76 19.18 -16.95
C ARG A 468 -21.50 20.43 -17.43
N LEU A 469 -22.44 20.27 -18.36
CA LEU A 469 -23.33 21.36 -18.81
C LEU A 469 -24.14 21.95 -17.64
N ARG A 470 -24.45 21.14 -16.63
CA ARG A 470 -25.09 21.52 -15.37
C ARG A 470 -24.54 20.65 -14.23
N GLY A 471 -23.99 21.27 -13.19
CA GLY A 471 -23.47 20.58 -12.00
C GLY A 471 -21.95 20.58 -11.88
N ASN A 472 -21.44 19.90 -10.86
CA ASN A 472 -20.01 19.83 -10.56
C ASN A 472 -19.26 18.95 -11.57
N LYS A 473 -17.98 19.24 -11.79
CA LYS A 473 -17.08 18.39 -12.59
C LYS A 473 -17.06 16.96 -12.02
N LYS A 474 -16.94 15.97 -12.90
CA LYS A 474 -16.85 14.55 -12.54
C LYS A 474 -15.47 14.02 -12.89
N THR A 475 -14.91 13.14 -12.06
CA THR A 475 -13.62 12.53 -12.34
C THR A 475 -13.83 11.28 -13.19
N LEU A 476 -13.14 11.20 -14.32
CA LEU A 476 -13.16 10.05 -15.23
C LEU A 476 -11.79 9.39 -15.23
N ILE A 477 -11.76 8.09 -14.96
CA ILE A 477 -10.55 7.25 -14.96
C ILE A 477 -10.63 6.32 -16.16
N LEU A 478 -9.82 6.57 -17.18
CA LEU A 478 -9.66 5.68 -18.32
C LEU A 478 -8.59 4.63 -18.00
N GLN A 479 -8.90 3.36 -18.23
CA GLN A 479 -7.95 2.26 -18.14
C GLN A 479 -7.83 1.57 -19.50
N GLU A 480 -6.65 1.64 -20.12
CA GLU A 480 -6.37 0.92 -21.36
C GLU A 480 -6.21 -0.58 -21.08
N ILE A 481 -6.96 -1.40 -21.82
CA ILE A 481 -6.82 -2.84 -21.81
C ILE A 481 -6.09 -3.29 -23.09
N PRO A 482 -4.87 -3.86 -22.98
CA PRO A 482 -4.17 -4.42 -24.14
C PRO A 482 -4.98 -5.56 -24.77
N GLU A 483 -4.97 -5.67 -26.10
CA GLU A 483 -5.73 -6.68 -26.85
C GLU A 483 -5.41 -8.10 -26.36
N ASP A 484 -4.12 -8.43 -26.23
CA ASP A 484 -3.65 -9.75 -25.81
C ASP A 484 -4.04 -10.07 -24.34
N GLY A 485 -4.23 -9.03 -23.52
CA GLY A 485 -4.61 -9.14 -22.11
C GLY A 485 -6.12 -9.20 -21.86
N ALA A 486 -6.95 -8.81 -22.84
CA ALA A 486 -8.39 -8.61 -22.63
C ALA A 486 -9.12 -9.90 -22.19
N LYS A 487 -8.84 -11.04 -22.83
CA LYS A 487 -9.43 -12.33 -22.45
C LYS A 487 -9.03 -12.76 -21.04
N LYS A 488 -7.76 -12.56 -20.67
CA LYS A 488 -7.26 -12.86 -19.32
C LYS A 488 -7.93 -11.96 -18.28
N PHE A 489 -8.04 -10.67 -18.56
CA PHE A 489 -8.73 -9.70 -17.69
C PHE A 489 -10.20 -10.10 -17.45
N LEU A 490 -10.93 -10.44 -18.52
CA LEU A 490 -12.33 -10.83 -18.46
C LEU A 490 -12.58 -12.26 -17.94
N SER A 491 -11.54 -13.02 -17.62
CA SER A 491 -11.72 -14.33 -17.00
C SER A 491 -12.28 -14.24 -15.58
N SER A 492 -12.09 -13.10 -14.91
CA SER A 492 -12.54 -12.90 -13.53
C SER A 492 -14.04 -12.67 -13.39
N ARG A 493 -14.61 -13.33 -12.37
CA ARG A 493 -15.83 -12.97 -11.60
C ARG A 493 -16.32 -11.53 -11.82
N GLU A 494 -15.43 -10.66 -11.41
CA GLU A 494 -15.72 -9.31 -10.94
C GLU A 494 -15.00 -8.27 -11.78
N SER A 495 -14.47 -8.65 -12.96
CA SER A 495 -13.68 -7.77 -13.83
C SER A 495 -14.42 -6.48 -14.23
N LEU A 496 -15.75 -6.52 -14.29
CA LEU A 496 -16.62 -5.40 -14.63
C LEU A 496 -17.31 -4.76 -13.40
N ALA A 497 -17.10 -5.32 -12.20
CA ALA A 497 -17.81 -4.89 -11.00
C ALA A 497 -17.47 -3.43 -10.66
N ALA A 498 -16.18 -3.08 -10.66
CA ALA A 498 -15.70 -1.73 -10.42
C ALA A 498 -15.75 -0.79 -11.66
N THR A 499 -16.28 -1.25 -12.80
CA THR A 499 -16.32 -0.48 -14.06
C THR A 499 -17.67 0.17 -14.26
N ASP A 500 -17.73 1.45 -14.60
CA ASP A 500 -19.00 2.18 -14.79
C ASP A 500 -19.40 2.31 -16.26
N VAL A 501 -18.42 2.28 -17.18
CA VAL A 501 -18.62 2.34 -18.62
C VAL A 501 -17.49 1.62 -19.35
N ALA A 502 -17.76 1.08 -20.54
CA ALA A 502 -16.73 0.54 -21.41
C ALA A 502 -16.77 1.20 -22.79
N VAL A 503 -15.62 1.45 -23.39
CA VAL A 503 -15.52 1.98 -24.74
C VAL A 503 -14.71 1.03 -25.62
N PHE A 504 -15.10 0.94 -26.88
CA PHE A 504 -14.51 0.02 -27.85
C PHE A 504 -14.09 0.85 -29.07
N LEU A 505 -12.78 1.02 -29.22
CA LEU A 505 -12.20 1.76 -30.33
C LEU A 505 -11.85 0.81 -31.47
N TYR A 506 -12.12 1.26 -32.68
CA TYR A 506 -11.56 0.69 -33.90
C TYR A 506 -11.05 1.80 -34.81
N ASP A 507 -10.21 1.44 -35.76
CA ASP A 507 -9.71 2.34 -36.80
C ASP A 507 -10.72 2.38 -37.96
N SER A 508 -11.29 3.55 -38.25
CA SER A 508 -12.34 3.72 -39.27
C SER A 508 -11.89 3.32 -40.68
N SER A 509 -10.58 3.32 -40.93
CA SER A 509 -9.96 2.91 -42.20
C SER A 509 -9.67 1.40 -42.28
N ASP A 510 -9.88 0.63 -41.21
CA ASP A 510 -9.54 -0.80 -41.12
C ASP A 510 -10.74 -1.69 -40.71
N GLU A 511 -11.24 -2.47 -41.67
CA GLU A 511 -12.32 -3.44 -41.46
C GLU A 511 -11.98 -4.52 -40.43
N TYR A 512 -10.73 -5.00 -40.40
CA TYR A 512 -10.31 -5.99 -39.42
C TYR A 512 -10.33 -5.38 -38.01
N SER A 513 -9.88 -4.14 -37.88
CA SER A 513 -9.93 -3.40 -36.62
C SER A 513 -11.36 -3.33 -36.06
N MET A 514 -12.33 -3.01 -36.91
CA MET A 514 -13.75 -2.97 -36.55
C MET A 514 -14.27 -4.34 -36.07
N LYS A 515 -14.02 -5.40 -36.85
CA LYS A 515 -14.44 -6.77 -36.50
C LYS A 515 -13.88 -7.22 -35.14
N ARG A 516 -12.60 -6.93 -34.86
CA ARG A 516 -11.97 -7.29 -33.57
C ARG A 516 -12.54 -6.48 -32.41
N ALA A 517 -12.82 -5.20 -32.61
CA ALA A 517 -13.46 -4.38 -31.58
C ALA A 517 -14.89 -4.89 -31.26
N ALA A 518 -15.64 -5.33 -32.28
CA ALA A 518 -16.95 -5.97 -32.10
C ALA A 518 -16.86 -7.31 -31.35
N GLU A 519 -15.87 -8.16 -31.63
CA GLU A 519 -15.62 -9.39 -30.86
C GLU A 519 -15.39 -9.11 -29.36
N LEU A 520 -14.61 -8.06 -29.05
CA LEU A 520 -14.36 -7.63 -27.67
C LEU A 520 -15.64 -7.11 -27.01
N LEU A 521 -16.48 -6.38 -27.74
CA LEU A 521 -17.78 -5.91 -27.26
C LEU A 521 -18.70 -7.08 -26.89
N VAL A 522 -18.80 -8.11 -27.74
CA VAL A 522 -19.54 -9.34 -27.44
C VAL A 522 -19.02 -10.00 -26.16
N LEU A 523 -17.69 -10.09 -26.00
CA LEU A 523 -17.07 -10.72 -24.84
C LEU A 523 -17.41 -9.99 -23.54
N VAL A 524 -17.36 -8.65 -23.55
CA VAL A 524 -17.74 -7.81 -22.40
C VAL A 524 -19.24 -7.91 -22.12
N ALA A 525 -20.10 -7.88 -23.14
CA ALA A 525 -21.54 -8.03 -22.99
C ALA A 525 -21.90 -9.37 -22.31
N ARG A 526 -21.36 -10.48 -22.85
CA ARG A 526 -21.52 -11.82 -22.27
C ARG A 526 -21.03 -11.87 -20.82
N ARG A 527 -19.88 -11.26 -20.54
CA ARG A 527 -19.33 -11.21 -19.18
C ARG A 527 -20.23 -10.43 -18.22
N GLY A 528 -20.79 -9.33 -18.69
CA GLY A 528 -21.77 -8.53 -17.96
C GLY A 528 -23.04 -9.30 -17.61
N GLU A 529 -23.56 -10.08 -18.56
CA GLU A 529 -24.72 -10.94 -18.36
C GLU A 529 -24.47 -12.08 -17.35
N GLU A 530 -23.31 -12.74 -17.44
CA GLU A 530 -22.92 -13.86 -16.57
C GLU A 530 -22.63 -13.41 -15.12
N SER A 531 -21.99 -12.25 -14.97
CA SER A 531 -21.62 -11.70 -13.66
C SER A 531 -22.74 -10.91 -12.98
N GLY A 532 -23.65 -10.32 -13.76
CA GLY A 532 -24.62 -9.33 -13.28
C GLY A 532 -24.07 -7.90 -13.24
N PHE A 533 -22.81 -7.71 -13.63
CA PHE A 533 -22.12 -6.41 -13.68
C PHE A 533 -21.98 -5.87 -15.10
N GLY A 534 -23.00 -6.06 -15.97
CA GLY A 534 -23.03 -5.38 -17.27
C GLY A 534 -22.84 -3.88 -17.10
N VAL A 535 -22.34 -3.20 -18.12
CA VAL A 535 -22.03 -1.75 -18.09
C VAL A 535 -22.47 -1.10 -19.41
N PRO A 536 -22.84 0.18 -19.42
CA PRO A 536 -22.99 0.96 -20.64
C PRO A 536 -21.75 0.84 -21.53
N CYS A 537 -21.96 0.66 -22.83
CA CYS A 537 -20.89 0.54 -23.82
C CYS A 537 -21.03 1.58 -24.94
N LEU A 538 -19.92 2.17 -25.35
CA LEU A 538 -19.84 3.07 -26.51
C LEU A 538 -18.90 2.47 -27.56
N PHE A 539 -19.30 2.57 -28.83
CA PHE A 539 -18.48 2.18 -29.97
C PHE A 539 -17.89 3.42 -30.63
N ILE A 540 -16.58 3.42 -30.89
CA ILE A 540 -15.83 4.60 -31.31
C ILE A 540 -15.09 4.28 -32.61
N ALA A 541 -15.40 5.03 -33.66
CA ALA A 541 -14.69 5.03 -34.92
C ALA A 541 -13.55 6.05 -34.83
N ALA A 542 -12.35 5.59 -34.47
CA ALA A 542 -11.18 6.45 -34.35
C ALA A 542 -10.48 6.64 -35.70
N LYS A 543 -9.67 7.70 -35.78
CA LYS A 543 -8.90 8.11 -36.97
C LYS A 543 -9.78 8.54 -38.15
N ASP A 544 -10.80 9.32 -37.84
CA ASP A 544 -11.69 9.91 -38.85
C ASP A 544 -10.98 10.88 -39.81
N ASP A 545 -9.72 11.24 -39.51
CA ASP A 545 -8.80 11.94 -40.42
C ASP A 545 -8.38 11.10 -41.64
N LEU A 546 -8.57 9.78 -41.59
CA LEU A 546 -8.25 8.85 -42.68
C LEU A 546 -9.49 8.55 -43.52
N ASP A 547 -9.26 8.09 -44.76
CA ASP A 547 -10.32 7.62 -45.64
C ASP A 547 -11.04 6.42 -45.03
N SER A 548 -12.25 6.67 -44.52
CA SER A 548 -13.05 5.65 -43.85
C SER A 548 -13.47 4.54 -44.82
N TYR A 549 -13.45 3.30 -44.34
CA TYR A 549 -13.95 2.15 -45.10
C TYR A 549 -15.49 2.11 -45.02
N PRO A 550 -16.25 2.32 -46.11
CA PRO A 550 -17.70 2.52 -46.03
C PRO A 550 -18.49 1.35 -45.43
N MET A 551 -18.04 0.11 -45.67
CA MET A 551 -18.68 -1.06 -45.06
C MET A 551 -18.42 -1.16 -43.57
N ALA A 552 -17.26 -0.69 -43.07
CA ALA A 552 -16.98 -0.71 -41.63
C ALA A 552 -17.94 0.21 -40.86
N ILE A 553 -18.32 1.36 -41.43
CA ILE A 553 -19.31 2.28 -40.84
C ILE A 553 -20.70 1.62 -40.82
N LYS A 554 -21.13 1.05 -41.95
CA LYS A 554 -22.45 0.42 -42.03
C LYS A 554 -22.57 -0.79 -41.10
N ASP A 555 -21.54 -1.62 -41.05
CA ASP A 555 -21.50 -2.79 -40.18
C ASP A 555 -21.45 -2.39 -38.71
N SER A 556 -20.69 -1.35 -38.35
CA SER A 556 -20.63 -0.86 -36.97
C SER A 556 -21.97 -0.27 -36.49
N GLU A 557 -22.70 0.44 -37.35
CA GLU A 557 -24.08 0.88 -37.07
C GLU A 557 -25.03 -0.29 -36.81
N MET A 558 -24.98 -1.32 -37.67
CA MET A 558 -25.81 -2.52 -37.54
C MET A 558 -25.50 -3.27 -36.24
N ILE A 559 -24.22 -3.44 -35.90
CA ILE A 559 -23.77 -4.07 -34.66
C ILE A 559 -24.28 -3.29 -33.44
N CYS A 560 -24.17 -1.96 -33.45
CA CYS A 560 -24.67 -1.12 -32.37
C CYS A 560 -26.19 -1.28 -32.18
N GLN A 561 -26.94 -1.28 -33.29
CA GLN A 561 -28.38 -1.47 -33.28
C GLN A 561 -28.77 -2.85 -32.72
N ASP A 562 -28.11 -3.91 -33.17
CA ASP A 562 -28.38 -5.28 -32.73
C ASP A 562 -28.08 -5.47 -31.23
N MET A 563 -27.04 -4.82 -30.71
CA MET A 563 -26.69 -4.89 -29.29
C MET A 563 -27.46 -3.92 -28.40
N GLY A 564 -28.24 -3.00 -28.97
CA GLY A 564 -29.01 -2.01 -28.22
C GLY A 564 -28.15 -0.89 -27.62
N ILE A 565 -27.06 -0.51 -28.29
CA ILE A 565 -26.20 0.62 -27.93
C ILE A 565 -26.33 1.75 -28.96
N HIS A 566 -25.85 2.95 -28.63
CA HIS A 566 -25.90 4.10 -29.53
C HIS A 566 -24.99 3.90 -30.76
N ALA A 567 -25.33 4.60 -31.85
CA ALA A 567 -24.53 4.60 -33.08
C ALA A 567 -23.06 4.97 -32.79
N PRO A 568 -22.11 4.48 -33.61
CA PRO A 568 -20.69 4.75 -33.44
C PRO A 568 -20.37 6.25 -33.39
N ILE A 569 -19.41 6.63 -32.54
CA ILE A 569 -18.93 8.01 -32.42
C ILE A 569 -17.63 8.12 -33.21
N SER A 570 -17.62 8.95 -34.26
CA SER A 570 -16.40 9.27 -34.99
C SER A 570 -15.51 10.23 -34.20
N VAL A 571 -14.20 10.00 -34.19
CA VAL A 571 -13.21 10.89 -33.57
C VAL A 571 -11.89 10.91 -34.34
N SER A 572 -11.25 12.08 -34.38
CA SER A 572 -9.88 12.27 -34.86
C SER A 572 -9.05 12.92 -33.77
N VAL A 573 -8.21 12.13 -33.09
CA VAL A 573 -7.27 12.67 -32.10
C VAL A 573 -6.22 13.55 -32.79
N LYS A 574 -5.87 13.24 -34.04
CA LYS A 574 -4.89 13.99 -34.82
C LYS A 574 -5.37 15.40 -35.15
N ASP A 575 -6.62 15.54 -35.56
CA ASP A 575 -7.21 16.85 -35.90
C ASP A 575 -7.83 17.56 -34.67
N GLY A 576 -7.84 16.89 -33.51
CA GLY A 576 -8.47 17.39 -32.29
C GLY A 576 -9.99 17.32 -32.30
N ASP A 577 -10.62 16.69 -33.31
CA ASP A 577 -12.06 16.46 -33.31
C ASP A 577 -12.43 15.27 -32.41
N MET A 578 -12.73 15.60 -31.16
CA MET A 578 -13.11 14.62 -30.14
C MET A 578 -14.63 14.44 -30.00
N ASN A 579 -15.47 15.15 -30.77
CA ASN A 579 -16.93 15.03 -30.72
C ASN A 579 -17.58 15.00 -29.31
N ASN A 580 -16.98 15.74 -28.36
CA ASN A 580 -17.32 15.74 -26.93
C ASN A 580 -17.31 14.33 -26.28
N LEU A 581 -16.42 13.45 -26.74
CA LEU A 581 -16.38 12.04 -26.36
C LEU A 581 -16.32 11.84 -24.84
N PHE A 582 -15.43 12.53 -24.13
CA PHE A 582 -15.28 12.35 -22.68
C PHE A 582 -16.56 12.73 -21.91
N TYR A 583 -17.26 13.79 -22.36
CA TYR A 583 -18.58 14.14 -21.83
C TYR A 583 -19.61 13.04 -22.10
N ARG A 584 -19.63 12.47 -23.31
CA ARG A 584 -20.52 11.34 -23.66
C ARG A 584 -20.24 10.09 -22.81
N ILE A 585 -18.96 9.81 -22.52
CA ILE A 585 -18.54 8.70 -21.64
C ILE A 585 -19.10 8.91 -20.22
N VAL A 586 -18.92 10.11 -19.65
CA VAL A 586 -19.46 10.43 -18.32
C VAL A 586 -20.99 10.37 -18.30
N ASN A 587 -21.66 10.88 -19.34
CA ASN A 587 -23.12 10.82 -19.45
C ASN A 587 -23.64 9.38 -19.51
N ALA A 588 -22.94 8.48 -20.24
CA ALA A 588 -23.28 7.06 -20.26
C ALA A 588 -23.08 6.40 -18.88
N ALA A 589 -22.01 6.72 -18.17
CA ALA A 589 -21.72 6.18 -16.84
C ALA A 589 -22.77 6.61 -15.79
N GLU A 590 -23.28 7.85 -15.88
CA GLU A 590 -24.32 8.35 -14.98
C GLU A 590 -25.70 7.71 -15.21
N GLN A 591 -25.92 7.15 -16.41
CA GLN A 591 -27.15 6.48 -16.81
C GLN A 591 -26.91 4.96 -16.96
N PRO A 592 -26.63 4.23 -15.86
CA PRO A 592 -26.18 2.84 -15.90
C PRO A 592 -27.21 1.83 -16.43
N HIS A 593 -28.40 2.31 -16.79
CA HIS A 593 -29.53 1.56 -17.34
C HIS A 593 -29.66 1.68 -18.87
N ILE A 594 -28.97 2.64 -19.50
CA ILE A 594 -29.01 2.91 -20.94
C ILE A 594 -27.70 2.41 -21.57
N GLY A 595 -27.77 1.90 -22.80
CA GLY A 595 -26.60 1.49 -23.58
C GLY A 595 -25.86 0.28 -23.03
N VAL A 596 -26.49 -0.56 -22.20
CA VAL A 596 -25.92 -1.83 -21.74
C VAL A 596 -26.15 -2.86 -22.86
N PRO A 597 -25.09 -3.41 -23.49
CA PRO A 597 -25.26 -4.30 -24.62
C PRO A 597 -25.87 -5.64 -24.20
N GLU A 598 -26.77 -6.17 -25.03
CA GLU A 598 -27.39 -7.48 -24.83
C GLU A 598 -27.07 -8.41 -26.01
N THR A 599 -26.47 -9.57 -25.71
CA THR A 599 -26.26 -10.62 -26.71
C THR A 599 -27.58 -11.34 -27.00
N GLU A 600 -27.69 -12.03 -28.14
CA GLU A 600 -28.88 -12.85 -28.46
C GLU A 600 -29.17 -13.91 -27.39
N ILE A 601 -28.13 -14.51 -26.82
CA ILE A 601 -28.24 -15.47 -25.71
C ILE A 601 -28.78 -14.76 -24.45
N GLY A 602 -28.29 -13.55 -24.17
CA GLY A 602 -28.75 -12.70 -23.09
C GLY A 602 -30.23 -12.34 -23.22
N LYS A 603 -30.65 -11.87 -24.40
CA LYS A 603 -32.05 -11.56 -24.73
C LYS A 603 -32.96 -12.77 -24.50
N TYR A 604 -32.55 -13.94 -24.98
CA TYR A 604 -33.29 -15.19 -24.79
C TYR A 604 -33.44 -15.55 -23.30
N LYS A 605 -32.32 -15.55 -22.54
CA LYS A 605 -32.34 -15.84 -21.10
C LYS A 605 -33.20 -14.84 -20.31
N LYS A 606 -33.12 -13.55 -20.65
CA LYS A 606 -33.92 -12.49 -20.02
C LYS A 606 -35.41 -12.71 -20.26
N ARG A 607 -35.81 -13.00 -21.50
CA ARG A 607 -37.19 -13.32 -21.87
C ARG A 607 -37.70 -14.57 -21.12
N HIS A 608 -36.88 -15.62 -21.05
CA HIS A 608 -37.23 -16.83 -20.32
C HIS A 608 -37.41 -16.58 -18.81
N ARG A 609 -36.51 -15.78 -18.21
CA ARG A 609 -36.60 -15.39 -16.79
C ARG A 609 -37.82 -14.51 -16.50
N GLN A 610 -38.18 -13.60 -17.41
CA GLN A 610 -39.40 -12.81 -17.29
C GLN A 610 -40.65 -13.69 -17.31
N ILE A 611 -40.72 -14.68 -18.21
CA ILE A 611 -41.84 -15.64 -18.28
C ILE A 611 -41.92 -16.47 -16.99
N LEU A 612 -40.79 -16.99 -16.50
CA LEU A 612 -40.74 -17.76 -15.24
C LEU A 612 -41.17 -16.90 -14.03
N ASN A 613 -40.70 -15.65 -13.93
CA ASN A 613 -41.11 -14.74 -12.87
C ASN A 613 -42.60 -14.40 -12.95
N HIS A 614 -43.14 -14.16 -14.15
CA HIS A 614 -44.58 -13.91 -14.33
C HIS A 614 -45.41 -15.13 -13.90
N SER A 615 -44.92 -16.34 -14.22
CA SER A 615 -45.54 -17.60 -13.84
C SER A 615 -45.50 -17.81 -12.32
N LEU A 616 -44.36 -17.55 -11.68
CA LEU A 616 -44.21 -17.63 -10.21
C LEU A 616 -45.11 -16.65 -9.47
N VAL A 617 -45.23 -15.41 -9.97
CA VAL A 617 -46.16 -14.40 -9.42
C VAL A 617 -47.61 -14.88 -9.57
N PHE A 618 -47.97 -15.47 -10.70
CA PHE A 618 -49.31 -16.01 -10.90
C PHE A 618 -49.61 -17.18 -9.95
N VAL A 619 -48.64 -18.08 -9.73
CA VAL A 619 -48.74 -19.19 -8.77
C VAL A 619 -48.84 -18.68 -7.33
N SER A 620 -48.08 -17.66 -6.95
CA SER A 620 -48.14 -17.11 -5.58
C SER A 620 -49.45 -16.37 -5.31
N VAL A 621 -49.95 -15.61 -6.28
CA VAL A 621 -51.27 -14.93 -6.18
C VAL A 621 -52.40 -15.96 -6.10
N SER A 622 -52.38 -17.00 -6.94
CA SER A 622 -53.40 -18.05 -6.90
C SER A 622 -53.37 -18.88 -5.62
N ALA A 623 -52.18 -19.16 -5.07
CA ALA A 623 -52.03 -19.79 -3.76
C ALA A 623 -52.56 -18.90 -2.62
N ALA A 624 -52.26 -17.59 -2.63
CA ALA A 624 -52.78 -16.66 -1.64
C ALA A 624 -54.32 -16.58 -1.70
N VAL A 625 -54.90 -16.53 -2.89
CA VAL A 625 -56.36 -16.53 -3.10
C VAL A 625 -57.00 -17.83 -2.59
N THR A 626 -56.40 -18.99 -2.86
CA THR A 626 -56.92 -20.27 -2.34
C THR A 626 -56.84 -20.36 -0.82
N VAL A 627 -55.76 -19.87 -0.20
CA VAL A 627 -55.64 -19.84 1.27
C VAL A 627 -56.70 -18.93 1.89
N VAL A 628 -56.92 -17.73 1.33
CA VAL A 628 -57.96 -16.80 1.80
C VAL A 628 -59.35 -17.40 1.60
N ALA A 629 -59.63 -18.01 0.44
CA ALA A 629 -60.91 -18.67 0.17
C ALA A 629 -61.16 -19.86 1.11
N LEU A 630 -60.13 -20.67 1.40
CA LEU A 630 -60.23 -21.79 2.34
C LEU A 630 -60.46 -21.32 3.77
N ALA A 631 -59.80 -20.23 4.19
CA ALA A 631 -60.02 -19.62 5.50
C ALA A 631 -61.43 -19.04 5.63
N ALA A 632 -61.92 -18.35 4.59
CA ALA A 632 -63.28 -17.83 4.54
C ALA A 632 -64.33 -18.97 4.55
N TYR A 633 -64.09 -20.05 3.80
CA TYR A 633 -64.95 -21.23 3.80
C TYR A 633 -64.98 -21.92 5.17
N ARG A 634 -63.83 -22.09 5.83
CA ARG A 634 -63.76 -22.65 7.19
C ARG A 634 -64.50 -21.77 8.20
N ALA A 635 -64.37 -20.44 8.11
CA ALA A 635 -65.09 -19.51 8.96
C ALA A 635 -66.61 -19.58 8.72
N TYR A 636 -67.04 -19.70 7.46
CA TYR A 636 -68.45 -19.90 7.10
C TYR A 636 -69.00 -21.24 7.61
N ALA A 637 -68.27 -22.34 7.42
CA ALA A 637 -68.66 -23.67 7.90
C ALA A 637 -68.75 -23.72 9.43
N ALA A 638 -67.82 -23.08 10.15
CA ALA A 638 -67.87 -22.96 11.60
C ALA A 638 -69.11 -22.17 12.08
N ARG A 639 -69.49 -21.09 11.39
CA ARG A 639 -70.72 -20.33 11.69
C ARG A 639 -71.99 -21.13 11.41
N LYS A 640 -72.00 -21.96 10.35
CA LYS A 640 -73.14 -22.82 10.00
C LYS A 640 -73.34 -23.95 11.01
N ASN A 641 -72.25 -24.54 11.52
CA ASN A 641 -72.32 -25.60 12.52
C ASN A 641 -72.62 -25.09 13.96
N ALA A 642 -72.53 -23.78 14.19
CA ALA A 642 -72.91 -23.15 15.47
C ALA A 642 -74.36 -22.63 15.48
N SER A 643 -75.09 -22.74 14.36
CA SER A 643 -76.46 -22.21 14.19
C SER A 643 -77.51 -23.27 13.85
N GLY A 644 -77.18 -24.55 14.01
CA GLY A 644 -78.12 -25.67 14.10
C GLY A 644 -77.92 -26.40 15.42
#